data_AF-A0A3D8S4U0-F1
#
_entry.id   AF-A0A3D8S4U0-F1
#
_cell.length_a   1.000
_cell.length_b   1.000
_cell.length_c   1.000
_cell.angle_alpha   90.00
_cell.angle_beta   90.00
_cell.angle_gamma   90.00
#
_symmetry.space_group_name_H-M   'P 1'
#
loop_
_entity.id
_entity.type
_entity.pdbx_description
1 polymer ?
#
loop_
_entity_poly.entity_id
_entity_poly.type
_entity_poly.pdbx_seq_one_letter_code
_entity_poly.pdbx_strand_id
1 'polypeptide(L)'
;MTIQYALKVRDPVKPFQDGNGPFSTQKTGLDGWRLTVEEGLARLKWKYLRSDQERAEYPQDPASKFYLGLPTLAAERTPAEKPSDAILGGALYHSQVQVKELGCWAADLSCIFFVTPMLIIAWYITQATIDEACAIELVDLILNAQNPDGGWPTYCGEDTTLMGTVLVYVALRLIGLPPNEKALAKARACLRDMGGAVHLPSWAKFWLALLGLYKWEGTDPYPVEMWLLPEWMPISPWKWYIIPRQVYLAMSYLSTKQFAIPSNPLLDQIRGEIFVQPYEQVNFVAYREATLQRSRELRKPWPLILLNWLLQNIWIPWFRSESLLKRGLERVWSIIEESEKANNSVASVSVDCFLNMIAFYSKEGPDSEGLRRVQNASHEYLWMSPRGMQVMSIHGGHTWETAFAMQAYAEANLANSPELQPALHAAYKFLVEQQHTTDFAKDSPCHFSSRLGGWPFSIHYHGLACSDCTAEALKAILLVERDSTFPRLSSEHHLQLGVDNLIMIQNPSGGYSSFEPIRGSPLLEYVNGTEIFGKVMVEYDYTECTSSCIMALVLYRQRNPHYRRKDVTRTINRGVAYILSQQRSDGSWMASWGIACTYGAFFALEALACVGLTYDSNSAVQRGCDFLVKQQQADGGWGETMQSIIEDKYVQADASHTVQTAWACLALMHAGFPDAAPIREGIRLMISRQRANGEWPQEKAVGCGIVTCITLSSNVIVCLLPDSCQPTSQPPHRAIPPPQYKSLLHLLNEASLLLCVRHHFMAADADAEPRTPLSLAITSNPGIKHWALFIDAPNEAAKTTMQILGARGRYFPSLQTPSDPRKLTSLIELCPLCMIAADKIEAVKEIAYATRIRNEEADYSCQDYVLDVLSNLEREGVVDGKDEGYVVNKEVVVAKRESWE
;
A
#
# COMPACT_ATOMS: atom_id res chain seq x y z
N MET A 1 17.45 2.34 -42.39
CA MET A 1 16.18 2.00 -43.08
C MET A 1 15.12 1.76 -42.02
N THR A 2 14.04 2.52 -42.03
CA THR A 2 12.88 2.28 -41.17
C THR A 2 12.23 0.95 -41.56
N ILE A 3 11.95 0.06 -40.60
CA ILE A 3 11.24 -1.18 -40.89
C ILE A 3 9.79 -0.81 -41.22
N GLN A 4 9.36 -1.11 -42.45
CA GLN A 4 8.06 -0.69 -43.03
C GLN A 4 6.82 -1.14 -42.22
N TYR A 5 6.99 -2.11 -41.32
CA TYR A 5 5.95 -2.70 -40.48
C TYR A 5 6.23 -2.55 -38.98
N ALA A 6 7.06 -1.60 -38.56
CA ALA A 6 7.28 -1.28 -37.14
C ALA A 6 6.24 -0.27 -36.60
N LEU A 7 6.26 -0.01 -35.29
CA LEU A 7 5.44 1.00 -34.62
C LEU A 7 5.65 2.39 -35.24
N LYS A 8 4.58 3.20 -35.34
CA LYS A 8 4.65 4.55 -35.90
C LYS A 8 5.32 5.49 -34.89
N VAL A 9 6.40 6.15 -35.30
CA VAL A 9 7.14 7.13 -34.48
C VAL A 9 6.93 8.53 -35.03
N ARG A 10 6.79 9.53 -34.16
CA ARG A 10 6.63 10.94 -34.49
C ARG A 10 7.64 11.81 -33.71
N ASP A 11 7.69 13.09 -34.08
CA ASP A 11 8.43 14.14 -33.38
C ASP A 11 9.91 13.78 -33.15
N PRO A 12 10.77 13.74 -34.19
CA PRO A 12 12.14 13.27 -34.02
C PRO A 12 12.96 14.16 -33.07
N VAL A 13 13.86 13.55 -32.30
CA VAL A 13 14.73 14.20 -31.29
C VAL A 13 15.80 15.07 -31.96
N LYS A 14 16.18 14.74 -33.20
CA LYS A 14 17.05 15.55 -34.05
C LYS A 14 16.42 15.71 -35.44
N PRO A 15 16.60 16.85 -36.12
CA PRO A 15 16.18 17.00 -37.52
C PRO A 15 16.76 15.87 -38.39
N PHE A 16 15.95 15.32 -39.28
CA PHE A 16 16.34 14.18 -40.13
C PHE A 16 17.61 14.48 -40.93
N GLN A 17 18.71 13.85 -40.54
CA GLN A 17 19.89 13.62 -41.37
C GLN A 17 19.83 12.19 -41.88
N ASP A 18 20.51 11.88 -42.99
CA ASP A 18 20.35 10.59 -43.68
C ASP A 18 20.75 9.40 -42.81
N GLY A 19 19.74 8.74 -42.24
CA GLY A 19 19.87 7.56 -41.41
C GLY A 19 20.17 7.85 -39.93
N ASN A 20 19.16 8.32 -39.18
CA ASN A 20 19.13 8.07 -37.73
C ASN A 20 19.41 6.58 -37.46
N GLY A 21 20.32 6.29 -36.52
CA GLY A 21 20.71 4.94 -36.15
C GLY A 21 19.56 4.16 -35.48
N PRO A 22 19.69 2.83 -35.30
CA PRO A 22 18.71 2.06 -34.53
C PRO A 22 18.60 2.62 -33.11
N PHE A 23 17.43 2.51 -32.48
CA PHE A 23 17.16 3.10 -31.16
C PHE A 23 18.17 2.66 -30.07
N SER A 24 18.74 1.46 -30.19
CA SER A 24 19.86 0.94 -29.40
C SER A 24 21.16 1.77 -29.42
N THR A 25 21.26 2.76 -30.33
CA THR A 25 22.41 3.67 -30.48
C THR A 25 22.06 5.14 -30.25
N GLN A 26 20.78 5.44 -29.97
CA GLN A 26 20.30 6.78 -29.68
C GLN A 26 20.19 7.01 -28.16
N LYS A 27 20.16 8.27 -27.73
CA LYS A 27 19.97 8.71 -26.34
C LYS A 27 19.25 10.06 -26.33
N THR A 28 18.39 10.31 -25.34
CA THR A 28 17.88 11.66 -25.07
C THR A 28 18.80 12.42 -24.09
N GLY A 29 18.61 13.74 -23.97
CA GLY A 29 19.23 14.53 -22.90
C GLY A 29 18.30 14.63 -21.70
N LEU A 30 18.75 14.26 -20.50
CA LEU A 30 17.92 14.35 -19.28
C LEU A 30 17.48 15.81 -18.98
N ASP A 31 18.24 16.80 -19.45
CA ASP A 31 17.92 18.23 -19.45
C ASP A 31 16.69 18.60 -20.30
N GLY A 32 16.30 17.76 -21.26
CA GLY A 32 15.11 17.94 -22.10
C GLY A 32 13.80 17.47 -21.47
N TRP A 33 13.85 16.56 -20.48
CA TRP A 33 12.63 15.98 -19.89
C TRP A 33 11.99 16.90 -18.84
N ARG A 34 10.66 16.94 -18.84
CA ARG A 34 9.81 17.60 -17.84
C ARG A 34 8.69 16.65 -17.40
N LEU A 35 8.42 16.61 -16.11
CA LEU A 35 7.15 16.14 -15.57
C LEU A 35 6.16 17.31 -15.67
N THR A 36 5.04 17.11 -16.35
CA THR A 36 4.10 18.19 -16.72
C THR A 36 2.67 17.83 -16.38
N VAL A 37 1.86 18.85 -16.09
CA VAL A 37 0.44 18.73 -15.76
C VAL A 37 -0.37 19.29 -16.93
N GLU A 38 -1.18 18.46 -17.60
CA GLU A 38 -2.05 18.89 -18.70
C GLU A 38 -3.30 19.64 -18.18
N GLU A 39 -3.77 20.62 -18.95
CA GLU A 39 -5.00 21.36 -18.63
C GLU A 39 -6.25 20.45 -18.55
N GLY A 40 -7.28 20.92 -17.83
CA GLY A 40 -8.56 20.21 -17.68
C GLY A 40 -8.53 19.22 -16.53
N LEU A 41 -8.15 17.96 -16.78
CA LEU A 41 -8.13 16.90 -15.76
C LEU A 41 -6.86 16.89 -14.90
N ALA A 42 -5.91 17.81 -15.12
CA ALA A 42 -4.64 17.89 -14.39
C ALA A 42 -3.79 16.60 -14.51
N ARG A 43 -3.75 16.03 -15.72
CA ARG A 43 -3.07 14.75 -16.01
C ARG A 43 -1.56 14.89 -15.95
N LEU A 44 -0.90 14.01 -15.19
CA LEU A 44 0.54 14.06 -14.95
C LEU A 44 1.29 13.21 -15.99
N LYS A 45 2.16 13.83 -16.81
CA LYS A 45 2.87 13.17 -17.91
C LYS A 45 4.30 13.67 -18.10
N TRP A 46 5.18 12.78 -18.53
CA TRP A 46 6.52 13.14 -19.00
C TRP A 46 6.50 13.67 -20.44
N LYS A 47 7.12 14.84 -20.66
CA LYS A 47 7.26 15.51 -21.96
C LYS A 47 8.74 15.79 -22.25
N TYR A 48 9.15 15.57 -23.50
CA TYR A 48 10.50 15.91 -23.97
C TYR A 48 10.52 17.24 -24.74
N LEU A 49 11.32 18.19 -24.27
CA LEU A 49 11.54 19.50 -24.90
C LEU A 49 12.76 19.45 -25.82
N ARG A 50 12.56 19.82 -27.09
CA ARG A 50 13.52 19.57 -28.18
C ARG A 50 14.42 20.76 -28.48
N SER A 51 13.90 21.97 -28.34
CA SER A 51 14.63 23.22 -28.59
C SER A 51 15.11 23.87 -27.30
N ASP A 52 16.25 24.57 -27.38
CA ASP A 52 16.77 25.36 -26.26
C ASP A 52 15.86 26.53 -25.90
N GLN A 53 15.01 26.99 -26.83
CA GLN A 53 13.96 27.97 -26.57
C GLN A 53 12.88 27.40 -25.64
N GLU A 54 12.28 26.25 -25.97
CA GLU A 54 11.32 25.57 -25.07
C GLU A 54 11.94 25.28 -23.69
N ARG A 55 13.21 24.87 -23.65
CA ARG A 55 13.93 24.55 -22.41
C ARG A 55 14.20 25.78 -21.54
N ALA A 56 14.31 26.97 -22.13
CA ALA A 56 14.47 28.24 -21.44
C ALA A 56 13.12 28.85 -20.99
N GLU A 57 12.07 28.67 -21.80
CA GLU A 57 10.69 29.08 -21.46
C GLU A 57 10.10 28.20 -20.35
N TYR A 58 10.36 26.89 -20.42
CA TYR A 58 9.97 25.88 -19.43
C TYR A 58 11.23 25.30 -18.75
N PRO A 59 11.84 26.02 -17.80
CA PRO A 59 13.00 25.53 -17.06
C PRO A 59 12.67 24.27 -16.25
N GLN A 60 13.66 23.42 -16.02
CA GLN A 60 13.46 22.16 -15.31
C GLN A 60 13.29 22.41 -13.80
N ASP A 61 12.09 22.12 -13.30
CA ASP A 61 11.68 22.25 -11.91
C ASP A 61 12.34 21.19 -11.00
N PRO A 62 12.25 21.31 -9.67
CA PRO A 62 12.88 20.38 -8.75
C PRO A 62 12.28 18.98 -8.73
N ALA A 63 10.98 18.80 -9.03
CA ALA A 63 10.34 17.49 -9.06
C ALA A 63 10.75 16.72 -10.34
N SER A 64 10.74 17.37 -11.51
CA SER A 64 11.37 16.81 -12.72
C SER A 64 12.80 16.37 -12.46
N LYS A 65 13.63 17.24 -11.85
CA LYS A 65 15.02 16.94 -11.51
C LYS A 65 15.15 15.74 -10.57
N PHE A 66 14.31 15.67 -9.54
CA PHE A 66 14.29 14.59 -8.57
C PHE A 66 14.12 13.21 -9.23
N TYR A 67 13.03 13.03 -9.98
CA TYR A 67 12.72 11.73 -10.60
C TYR A 67 13.66 11.36 -11.76
N LEU A 68 14.26 12.35 -12.44
CA LEU A 68 15.29 12.12 -13.47
C LEU A 68 16.68 11.79 -12.90
N GLY A 69 16.91 11.97 -11.60
CA GLY A 69 18.24 11.84 -11.00
C GLY A 69 19.19 12.96 -11.43
N LEU A 70 18.70 14.20 -11.49
CA LEU A 70 19.49 15.40 -11.78
C LEU A 70 19.58 16.33 -10.56
N PRO A 71 20.76 16.88 -10.20
CA PRO A 71 20.96 17.59 -8.95
C PRO A 71 19.90 18.65 -8.61
N THR A 72 19.20 18.45 -7.49
CA THR A 72 18.24 19.41 -6.94
C THR A 72 18.95 20.60 -6.31
N LEU A 73 18.29 21.76 -6.26
CA LEU A 73 18.89 23.01 -5.76
C LEU A 73 18.90 23.12 -4.21
N ALA A 74 18.77 22.00 -3.51
CA ALA A 74 18.83 21.96 -2.05
C ALA A 74 20.26 22.30 -1.58
N ALA A 75 20.42 23.44 -0.90
CA ALA A 75 21.71 23.84 -0.34
C ALA A 75 22.21 22.80 0.68
N GLU A 76 23.50 22.45 0.59
CA GLU A 76 24.16 21.61 1.59
C GLU A 76 24.09 22.26 2.98
N ARG A 77 23.71 21.48 3.98
CA ARG A 77 23.58 21.88 5.39
C ARG A 77 24.65 21.21 6.22
N THR A 78 24.79 21.63 7.48
CA THR A 78 25.46 20.82 8.49
C THR A 78 24.74 19.48 8.62
N PRO A 79 25.45 18.33 8.61
CA PRO A 79 24.85 17.02 8.88
C PRO A 79 24.07 17.01 10.20
N ALA A 80 22.98 16.26 10.26
CA ALA A 80 22.12 16.22 11.44
C ALA A 80 22.81 15.50 12.62
N GLU A 81 22.93 16.19 13.76
CA GLU A 81 23.44 15.60 15.01
C GLU A 81 22.31 15.07 15.91
N LYS A 82 21.05 15.51 15.67
CA LYS A 82 19.88 15.20 16.50
C LYS A 82 18.67 14.84 15.63
N PRO A 83 17.67 14.10 16.17
CA PRO A 83 16.44 13.78 15.44
C PRO A 83 15.70 15.02 14.93
N SER A 84 15.64 16.10 15.71
CA SER A 84 15.03 17.39 15.32
C SER A 84 15.61 17.95 14.02
N ASP A 85 16.92 17.82 13.87
CA ASP A 85 17.69 18.44 12.80
C ASP A 85 17.55 17.60 11.53
N ALA A 86 17.50 16.27 11.69
CA ALA A 86 17.22 15.33 10.61
C ALA A 86 15.78 15.45 10.09
N ILE A 87 14.81 15.58 10.99
CA ILE A 87 13.39 15.82 10.70
C ILE A 87 13.22 17.11 9.88
N LEU A 88 13.76 18.24 10.36
CA LEU A 88 13.68 19.51 9.64
C LEU A 88 14.49 19.49 8.32
N GLY A 89 15.58 18.71 8.27
CA GLY A 89 16.31 18.38 7.05
C GLY A 89 15.42 17.72 5.99
N GLY A 90 14.82 16.58 6.34
CA GLY A 90 13.95 15.80 5.47
C GLY A 90 12.70 16.57 5.01
N ALA A 91 12.04 17.27 5.92
CA ALA A 91 10.85 18.07 5.60
C ALA A 91 11.12 19.16 4.56
N LEU A 92 12.22 19.90 4.73
CA LEU A 92 12.59 20.99 3.83
C LEU A 92 13.20 20.50 2.51
N TYR A 93 13.66 19.26 2.42
CA TYR A 93 13.87 18.59 1.14
C TYR A 93 12.53 18.26 0.50
N HIS A 94 11.69 17.51 1.22
CA HIS A 94 10.50 16.88 0.67
C HIS A 94 9.52 17.91 0.10
N SER A 95 9.36 19.07 0.74
CA SER A 95 8.56 20.19 0.21
C SER A 95 9.09 20.80 -1.09
N GLN A 96 10.37 20.63 -1.44
CA GLN A 96 10.92 21.13 -2.71
C GLN A 96 10.50 20.26 -3.91
N VAL A 97 10.27 18.95 -3.71
CA VAL A 97 9.97 17.97 -4.77
C VAL A 97 8.48 17.65 -4.93
N GLN A 98 7.63 18.45 -4.29
CA GLN A 98 6.19 18.49 -4.56
C GLN A 98 5.92 18.93 -6.02
N VAL A 99 4.95 18.32 -6.68
CA VAL A 99 4.41 18.78 -7.98
C VAL A 99 3.52 19.99 -7.70
N LYS A 100 4.08 21.19 -7.83
CA LYS A 100 3.51 22.45 -7.29
C LYS A 100 2.17 22.83 -7.91
N GLU A 101 1.98 22.47 -9.17
CA GLU A 101 0.77 22.71 -9.96
C GLU A 101 -0.42 21.87 -9.45
N LEU A 102 -0.15 20.71 -8.83
CA LEU A 102 -1.15 19.85 -8.19
C LEU A 102 -1.21 20.02 -6.67
N GLY A 103 -0.11 20.40 -6.02
CA GLY A 103 0.05 20.33 -4.57
C GLY A 103 0.33 18.94 -4.03
N CYS A 104 0.51 17.92 -4.88
CA CYS A 104 0.75 16.54 -4.46
C CYS A 104 2.24 16.15 -4.54
N TRP A 105 2.60 15.05 -3.89
CA TRP A 105 3.80 14.29 -4.25
C TRP A 105 3.43 13.19 -5.23
N ALA A 106 4.36 12.82 -6.12
CA ALA A 106 4.16 11.75 -7.07
C ALA A 106 5.00 10.52 -6.72
N ALA A 107 4.58 9.38 -7.26
CA ALA A 107 5.32 8.13 -7.26
C ALA A 107 5.17 7.48 -8.63
N ASP A 108 6.28 6.99 -9.18
CA ASP A 108 6.22 5.91 -10.16
C ASP A 108 5.73 4.62 -9.49
N LEU A 109 5.12 3.71 -10.26
CA LEU A 109 4.56 2.44 -9.79
C LEU A 109 4.83 1.29 -10.78
N SER A 110 6.00 1.25 -11.40
CA SER A 110 6.39 0.33 -12.47
C SER A 110 6.71 -1.09 -11.97
N CYS A 111 5.75 -1.71 -11.28
CA CYS A 111 5.97 -2.94 -10.53
C CYS A 111 6.33 -4.17 -11.38
N ILE A 112 5.64 -4.33 -12.51
CA ILE A 112 5.78 -5.48 -13.40
C ILE A 112 6.61 -5.07 -14.62
N PHE A 113 7.79 -5.67 -14.83
CA PHE A 113 8.61 -5.32 -15.99
C PHE A 113 7.89 -5.62 -17.32
N PHE A 114 7.09 -6.69 -17.36
CA PHE A 114 6.38 -7.11 -18.56
C PHE A 114 5.18 -6.25 -18.97
N VAL A 115 4.71 -5.26 -18.19
CA VAL A 115 3.68 -4.32 -18.71
C VAL A 115 4.26 -3.34 -19.73
N THR A 116 5.56 -3.05 -19.65
CA THR A 116 6.27 -2.21 -20.63
C THR A 116 6.20 -2.78 -22.07
N PRO A 117 6.57 -4.05 -22.33
CA PRO A 117 6.35 -4.65 -23.65
C PRO A 117 4.87 -4.83 -24.01
N MET A 118 3.95 -5.03 -23.05
CA MET A 118 2.51 -5.09 -23.35
C MET A 118 1.96 -3.76 -23.89
N LEU A 119 2.41 -2.60 -23.39
CA LEU A 119 2.04 -1.29 -23.96
C LEU A 119 2.54 -1.15 -25.41
N ILE A 120 3.79 -1.52 -25.68
CA ILE A 120 4.37 -1.49 -27.03
C ILE A 120 3.57 -2.39 -27.99
N ILE A 121 3.13 -3.57 -27.52
CA ILE A 121 2.26 -4.49 -28.27
C ILE A 121 0.87 -3.87 -28.50
N ALA A 122 0.25 -3.23 -27.51
CA ALA A 122 -1.06 -2.59 -27.64
C ALA A 122 -1.05 -1.38 -28.60
N TRP A 123 -0.03 -0.53 -28.50
CA TRP A 123 0.20 0.56 -29.45
C TRP A 123 0.47 0.05 -30.85
N TYR A 124 1.19 -1.07 -31.01
CA TYR A 124 1.40 -1.69 -32.31
C TYR A 124 0.08 -2.18 -32.94
N ILE A 125 -0.69 -2.96 -32.18
CA ILE A 125 -2.00 -3.49 -32.59
C ILE A 125 -2.98 -2.38 -32.98
N THR A 126 -3.02 -1.31 -32.18
CA THR A 126 -3.94 -0.17 -32.39
C THR A 126 -3.39 0.94 -33.28
N GLN A 127 -2.19 0.75 -33.83
CA GLN A 127 -1.46 1.67 -34.71
C GLN A 127 -1.21 3.08 -34.13
N ALA A 128 -1.03 3.19 -32.81
CA ALA A 128 -0.74 4.44 -32.12
C ALA A 128 0.59 5.08 -32.60
N THR A 129 0.77 6.37 -32.31
CA THR A 129 2.03 7.10 -32.60
C THR A 129 2.80 7.37 -31.30
N ILE A 130 4.04 6.89 -31.22
CA ILE A 130 4.93 7.17 -30.10
C ILE A 130 5.86 8.35 -30.42
N ASP A 131 6.15 9.18 -29.42
CA ASP A 131 7.20 10.21 -29.48
C ASP A 131 8.60 9.55 -29.57
N GLU A 132 9.49 10.02 -30.45
CA GLU A 132 10.83 9.41 -30.64
C GLU A 132 11.65 9.40 -29.34
N ALA A 133 11.52 10.40 -28.46
CA ALA A 133 12.22 10.43 -27.18
C ALA A 133 11.74 9.30 -26.25
N CYS A 134 10.42 9.08 -26.16
CA CYS A 134 9.86 7.95 -25.41
C CYS A 134 10.32 6.60 -25.98
N ALA A 135 10.36 6.47 -27.32
CA ALA A 135 10.80 5.25 -27.99
C ALA A 135 12.28 4.91 -27.69
N ILE A 136 13.15 5.92 -27.66
CA ILE A 136 14.57 5.78 -27.29
C ILE A 136 14.70 5.30 -25.84
N GLU A 137 14.07 5.97 -24.89
CA GLU A 137 14.27 5.69 -23.46
C GLU A 137 13.59 4.38 -23.00
N LEU A 138 12.51 3.95 -23.68
CA LEU A 138 11.93 2.61 -23.50
C LEU A 138 12.89 1.52 -24.00
N VAL A 139 13.48 1.71 -25.18
CA VAL A 139 14.46 0.77 -25.73
C VAL A 139 15.70 0.69 -24.84
N ASP A 140 16.21 1.82 -24.37
CA ASP A 140 17.40 1.86 -23.53
C ASP A 140 17.19 1.15 -22.18
N LEU A 141 16.11 1.47 -21.46
CA LEU A 141 15.77 0.80 -20.20
C LEU A 141 15.62 -0.72 -20.39
N ILE A 142 14.93 -1.15 -21.46
CA ILE A 142 14.72 -2.57 -21.75
C ILE A 142 16.06 -3.27 -22.07
N LEU A 143 16.93 -2.66 -22.88
CA LEU A 143 18.24 -3.25 -23.21
C LEU A 143 19.17 -3.31 -21.99
N ASN A 144 19.16 -2.28 -21.15
CA ASN A 144 19.94 -2.25 -19.90
C ASN A 144 19.40 -3.20 -18.82
N ALA A 145 18.16 -3.70 -18.97
CA ALA A 145 17.57 -4.73 -18.12
C ALA A 145 17.82 -6.18 -18.62
N GLN A 146 18.64 -6.39 -19.66
CA GLN A 146 18.94 -7.73 -20.17
C GLN A 146 19.90 -8.48 -19.22
N ASN A 147 19.52 -9.71 -18.85
CA ASN A 147 20.34 -10.58 -18.00
C ASN A 147 21.59 -11.12 -18.72
N PRO A 148 22.63 -11.58 -17.99
CA PRO A 148 23.88 -12.04 -18.61
C PRO A 148 23.69 -13.17 -19.65
N ASP A 149 22.72 -14.06 -19.41
CA ASP A 149 22.33 -15.17 -20.29
C ASP A 149 21.63 -14.72 -21.59
N GLY A 150 21.21 -13.45 -21.68
CA GLY A 150 20.50 -12.89 -22.82
C GLY A 150 18.98 -12.84 -22.66
N GLY A 151 18.44 -13.33 -21.56
CA GLY A 151 17.01 -13.28 -21.28
C GLY A 151 16.58 -12.00 -20.56
N TRP A 152 15.29 -11.96 -20.22
CA TRP A 152 14.69 -10.95 -19.37
C TRP A 152 13.78 -11.58 -18.30
N PRO A 153 13.69 -10.99 -17.10
CA PRO A 153 12.79 -11.41 -16.05
C PRO A 153 11.35 -10.93 -16.29
N THR A 154 10.42 -11.37 -15.42
CA THR A 154 9.07 -10.77 -15.29
C THR A 154 9.07 -9.49 -14.44
N TYR A 155 10.07 -9.31 -13.58
CA TYR A 155 10.24 -8.17 -12.67
C TYR A 155 11.70 -7.67 -12.67
N CYS A 156 11.92 -6.37 -12.54
CA CYS A 156 13.25 -5.77 -12.66
C CYS A 156 14.25 -6.31 -11.62
N GLY A 157 15.36 -6.89 -12.09
CA GLY A 157 16.47 -7.38 -11.24
C GLY A 157 16.41 -8.86 -10.86
N GLU A 158 15.50 -9.64 -11.45
CA GLU A 158 15.34 -11.08 -11.16
C GLU A 158 15.92 -12.00 -12.26
N ASP A 159 15.84 -13.31 -12.02
CA ASP A 159 16.21 -14.36 -12.98
C ASP A 159 15.39 -14.32 -14.27
N THR A 160 16.02 -14.75 -15.36
CA THR A 160 15.40 -14.87 -16.69
C THR A 160 14.17 -15.80 -16.69
N THR A 161 13.07 -15.33 -17.27
CA THR A 161 11.84 -16.10 -17.48
C THR A 161 11.51 -16.23 -18.97
N LEU A 162 10.76 -17.27 -19.34
CA LEU A 162 10.28 -17.42 -20.72
C LEU A 162 9.28 -16.32 -21.10
N MET A 163 8.38 -15.94 -20.18
CA MET A 163 7.40 -14.88 -20.39
C MET A 163 8.06 -13.51 -20.61
N GLY A 164 8.95 -13.09 -19.71
CA GLY A 164 9.69 -11.83 -19.83
C GLY A 164 10.48 -11.79 -21.13
N THR A 165 11.27 -12.84 -21.40
CA THR A 165 12.11 -12.90 -22.59
C THR A 165 11.31 -12.85 -23.90
N VAL A 166 10.21 -13.59 -24.05
CA VAL A 166 9.42 -13.56 -25.30
C VAL A 166 8.70 -12.21 -25.48
N LEU A 167 8.04 -11.68 -24.44
CA LEU A 167 7.29 -10.43 -24.57
C LEU A 167 8.23 -9.24 -24.87
N VAL A 168 9.37 -9.16 -24.19
CA VAL A 168 10.40 -8.15 -24.46
C VAL A 168 10.98 -8.31 -25.87
N TYR A 169 11.34 -9.54 -26.27
CA TYR A 169 11.85 -9.82 -27.61
C TYR A 169 10.88 -9.34 -28.70
N VAL A 170 9.60 -9.68 -28.56
CA VAL A 170 8.55 -9.26 -29.51
C VAL A 170 8.41 -7.74 -29.51
N ALA A 171 8.29 -7.08 -28.36
CA ALA A 171 8.16 -5.62 -28.28
C ALA A 171 9.34 -4.88 -28.93
N LEU A 172 10.59 -5.33 -28.69
CA LEU A 172 11.78 -4.75 -29.34
C LEU A 172 11.78 -4.95 -30.86
N ARG A 173 11.29 -6.08 -31.37
CA ARG A 173 11.13 -6.28 -32.83
C ARG A 173 10.02 -5.38 -33.40
N LEU A 174 8.91 -5.18 -32.67
CA LEU A 174 7.79 -4.33 -33.08
C LEU A 174 8.11 -2.83 -33.06
N ILE A 175 8.91 -2.34 -32.09
CA ILE A 175 9.36 -0.94 -32.07
C ILE A 175 10.45 -0.65 -33.12
N GLY A 176 11.06 -1.70 -33.70
CA GLY A 176 11.86 -1.60 -34.93
C GLY A 176 13.32 -2.07 -34.82
N LEU A 177 13.73 -2.73 -33.74
CA LEU A 177 15.10 -3.27 -33.65
C LEU A 177 15.26 -4.47 -34.62
N PRO A 178 16.39 -4.56 -35.34
CA PRO A 178 16.63 -5.63 -36.30
C PRO A 178 17.07 -6.92 -35.58
N PRO A 179 16.80 -8.12 -36.13
CA PRO A 179 17.04 -9.37 -35.41
C PRO A 179 18.54 -9.67 -35.20
N ASN A 180 19.44 -9.06 -35.97
CA ASN A 180 20.88 -9.18 -35.78
C ASN A 180 21.45 -8.23 -34.69
N GLU A 181 20.62 -7.43 -34.03
CA GLU A 181 21.03 -6.66 -32.84
C GLU A 181 21.57 -7.61 -31.75
N LYS A 182 22.66 -7.21 -31.08
CA LYS A 182 23.44 -8.07 -30.18
C LYS A 182 22.60 -8.64 -29.04
N ALA A 183 21.73 -7.83 -28.45
CA ALA A 183 20.82 -8.25 -27.39
C ALA A 183 19.77 -9.25 -27.90
N LEU A 184 19.19 -9.02 -29.09
CA LEU A 184 18.20 -9.90 -29.69
C LEU A 184 18.80 -11.22 -30.19
N ALA A 185 20.05 -11.19 -30.66
CA ALA A 185 20.81 -12.41 -31.01
C ALA A 185 21.07 -13.30 -29.79
N LYS A 186 21.47 -12.71 -28.65
CA LYS A 186 21.55 -13.41 -27.36
C LYS A 186 20.18 -13.98 -26.94
N ALA A 187 19.13 -13.15 -26.99
CA ALA A 187 17.79 -13.54 -26.57
C ALA A 187 17.24 -14.74 -27.36
N ARG A 188 17.47 -14.84 -28.68
CA ARG A 188 17.10 -16.04 -29.44
C ARG A 188 17.86 -17.29 -29.04
N ALA A 189 19.10 -17.19 -28.56
CA ALA A 189 19.79 -18.35 -28.00
C ALA A 189 19.10 -18.81 -26.71
N CYS A 190 18.92 -17.89 -25.76
CA CYS A 190 18.22 -18.13 -24.50
C CYS A 190 16.79 -18.70 -24.71
N LEU A 191 16.02 -18.15 -25.66
CA LEU A 191 14.69 -18.66 -26.03
C LEU A 191 14.74 -20.09 -26.58
N ARG A 192 15.74 -20.44 -27.41
CA ARG A 192 15.90 -21.82 -27.91
C ARG A 192 16.25 -22.79 -26.79
N ASP A 193 17.11 -22.37 -25.86
CA ASP A 193 17.51 -23.18 -24.69
C ASP A 193 16.35 -23.37 -23.69
N MET A 194 15.38 -22.44 -23.66
CA MET A 194 14.12 -22.57 -22.92
C MET A 194 12.98 -23.29 -23.70
N GLY A 195 13.23 -23.82 -24.90
CA GLY A 195 12.24 -24.54 -25.72
C GLY A 195 11.30 -23.65 -26.56
N GLY A 196 11.49 -22.34 -26.54
CA GLY A 196 10.70 -21.36 -27.31
C GLY A 196 9.29 -21.13 -26.78
N ALA A 197 8.51 -20.34 -27.53
CA ALA A 197 7.23 -19.77 -27.10
C ALA A 197 6.08 -20.78 -26.85
N VAL A 198 6.28 -22.08 -27.03
CA VAL A 198 5.22 -23.10 -26.83
C VAL A 198 4.85 -23.28 -25.35
N HIS A 199 5.78 -23.05 -24.42
CA HIS A 199 5.59 -23.27 -22.98
C HIS A 199 5.25 -21.98 -22.19
N LEU A 200 4.69 -20.97 -22.85
CA LEU A 200 4.30 -19.70 -22.20
C LEU A 200 3.09 -19.84 -21.27
N PRO A 201 2.96 -18.99 -20.23
CA PRO A 201 1.74 -18.89 -19.43
C PRO A 201 0.57 -18.28 -20.23
N SER A 202 -0.65 -18.52 -19.76
CA SER A 202 -1.93 -18.18 -20.39
C SER A 202 -2.03 -16.73 -20.88
N TRP A 203 -1.57 -15.76 -20.08
CA TRP A 203 -1.57 -14.34 -20.44
C TRP A 203 -0.62 -14.06 -21.62
N ALA A 204 0.60 -14.61 -21.59
CA ALA A 204 1.55 -14.42 -22.69
C ALA A 204 1.09 -15.12 -23.99
N LYS A 205 0.50 -16.32 -23.89
CA LYS A 205 -0.16 -17.00 -25.02
C LYS A 205 -1.27 -16.12 -25.63
N PHE A 206 -2.11 -15.52 -24.78
CA PHE A 206 -3.17 -14.60 -25.20
C PHE A 206 -2.63 -13.34 -25.90
N TRP A 207 -1.62 -12.67 -25.33
CA TRP A 207 -1.02 -11.47 -25.94
C TRP A 207 -0.35 -11.75 -27.29
N LEU A 208 0.28 -12.91 -27.47
CA LEU A 208 0.79 -13.34 -28.78
C LEU A 208 -0.33 -13.73 -29.76
N ALA A 209 -1.49 -14.17 -29.29
CA ALA A 209 -2.63 -14.48 -30.15
C ALA A 209 -3.28 -13.22 -30.75
N LEU A 210 -3.31 -12.10 -30.01
CA LEU A 210 -3.71 -10.78 -30.54
C LEU A 210 -2.82 -10.30 -31.70
N LEU A 211 -1.52 -10.67 -31.68
CA LEU A 211 -0.56 -10.42 -32.76
C LEU A 211 -0.58 -11.48 -33.88
N GLY A 212 -1.38 -12.54 -33.76
CA GLY A 212 -1.33 -13.69 -34.67
C GLY A 212 0.00 -14.45 -34.64
N LEU A 213 0.80 -14.31 -33.57
CA LEU A 213 2.06 -15.02 -33.33
C LEU A 213 1.87 -16.35 -32.58
N TYR A 214 0.66 -16.60 -32.07
CA TYR A 214 0.26 -17.83 -31.40
C TYR A 214 -1.19 -18.14 -31.78
N LYS A 215 -1.59 -19.40 -31.97
CA LYS A 215 -2.98 -19.72 -32.37
C LYS A 215 -3.93 -19.73 -31.17
N TRP A 216 -5.12 -19.13 -31.34
CA TRP A 216 -6.23 -19.17 -30.38
C TRP A 216 -6.62 -20.57 -29.92
N GLU A 217 -6.43 -21.58 -30.78
CA GLU A 217 -6.60 -23.00 -30.43
C GLU A 217 -5.80 -23.43 -29.18
N GLY A 218 -4.64 -22.83 -28.96
CA GLY A 218 -3.73 -23.11 -27.84
C GLY A 218 -3.83 -22.13 -26.67
N THR A 219 -4.82 -21.23 -26.63
CA THR A 219 -5.09 -20.39 -25.45
C THR A 219 -6.22 -20.99 -24.62
N ASP A 220 -6.30 -20.56 -23.37
CA ASP A 220 -7.47 -20.79 -22.52
C ASP A 220 -8.73 -20.14 -23.13
N PRO A 221 -9.92 -20.71 -22.88
CA PRO A 221 -11.19 -20.11 -23.29
C PRO A 221 -11.61 -19.01 -22.31
N TYR A 222 -11.88 -17.81 -22.82
CA TYR A 222 -12.44 -16.70 -22.03
C TYR A 222 -13.86 -16.37 -22.52
N PRO A 223 -14.90 -17.12 -22.09
CA PRO A 223 -16.27 -16.99 -22.61
C PRO A 223 -16.98 -15.73 -22.10
N VAL A 224 -17.45 -14.87 -23.01
CA VAL A 224 -18.27 -13.69 -22.68
C VAL A 224 -19.58 -14.04 -21.97
N GLU A 225 -20.07 -15.27 -22.10
CA GLU A 225 -21.31 -15.73 -21.46
C GLU A 225 -21.23 -15.71 -19.93
N MET A 226 -20.03 -15.71 -19.34
CA MET A 226 -19.86 -15.56 -17.89
C MET A 226 -20.36 -14.21 -17.36
N TRP A 227 -20.38 -13.17 -18.18
CA TRP A 227 -20.91 -11.84 -17.84
C TRP A 227 -22.43 -11.73 -17.92
N LEU A 228 -23.10 -12.83 -18.29
CA LEU A 228 -24.55 -13.00 -18.21
C LEU A 228 -24.97 -13.84 -16.98
N LEU A 229 -24.02 -14.34 -16.18
CA LEU A 229 -24.33 -15.13 -14.99
C LEU A 229 -24.91 -14.24 -13.88
N PRO A 230 -25.91 -14.74 -13.13
CA PRO A 230 -26.38 -14.09 -11.91
C PRO A 230 -25.26 -13.92 -10.88
N GLU A 231 -25.31 -12.84 -10.10
CA GLU A 231 -24.35 -12.54 -9.03
C GLU A 231 -24.30 -13.61 -7.92
N TRP A 232 -25.38 -14.36 -7.71
CA TRP A 232 -25.43 -15.42 -6.71
C TRP A 232 -24.60 -16.65 -7.09
N MET A 233 -24.26 -16.85 -8.37
CA MET A 233 -23.54 -18.05 -8.81
C MET A 233 -22.08 -18.03 -8.30
N PRO A 234 -21.53 -19.12 -7.72
CA PRO A 234 -20.22 -19.09 -7.08
C PRO A 234 -19.05 -18.65 -7.98
N ILE A 235 -19.08 -18.98 -9.27
CA ILE A 235 -18.05 -18.64 -10.27
C ILE A 235 -18.29 -17.30 -10.98
N SER A 236 -19.33 -16.55 -10.60
CA SER A 236 -19.76 -15.35 -11.32
C SER A 236 -18.70 -14.23 -11.26
N PRO A 237 -18.32 -13.58 -12.39
CA PRO A 237 -17.31 -12.53 -12.41
C PRO A 237 -17.57 -11.37 -11.44
N TRP A 238 -18.84 -11.09 -11.12
CA TRP A 238 -19.25 -10.07 -10.14
C TRP A 238 -18.72 -10.31 -8.72
N LYS A 239 -18.30 -11.56 -8.42
CA LYS A 239 -17.67 -11.96 -7.16
C LYS A 239 -16.14 -11.83 -7.15
N TRP A 240 -15.53 -11.62 -8.31
CA TRP A 240 -14.07 -11.59 -8.44
C TRP A 240 -13.51 -10.25 -7.99
N TYR A 241 -12.26 -10.27 -7.53
CA TYR A 241 -11.48 -9.06 -7.28
C TYR A 241 -11.45 -8.14 -8.51
N ILE A 242 -11.52 -6.82 -8.29
CA ILE A 242 -11.76 -5.83 -9.35
C ILE A 242 -10.71 -5.85 -10.47
N ILE A 243 -9.43 -6.06 -10.16
CA ILE A 243 -8.35 -6.03 -11.15
C ILE A 243 -8.42 -7.19 -12.16
N PRO A 244 -8.40 -8.48 -11.77
CA PRO A 244 -8.61 -9.56 -12.72
C PRO A 244 -10.02 -9.54 -13.32
N ARG A 245 -11.03 -8.97 -12.63
CA ARG A 245 -12.37 -8.76 -13.20
C ARG A 245 -12.29 -7.87 -14.45
N GLN A 246 -11.63 -6.70 -14.39
CA GLN A 246 -11.49 -5.82 -15.55
C GLN A 246 -10.54 -6.39 -16.62
N VAL A 247 -9.43 -7.03 -16.22
CA VAL A 247 -8.51 -7.67 -17.18
C VAL A 247 -9.23 -8.80 -17.96
N TYR A 248 -9.89 -9.73 -17.27
CA TYR A 248 -10.61 -10.83 -17.92
C TYR A 248 -11.88 -10.39 -18.66
N LEU A 249 -12.46 -9.23 -18.35
CA LEU A 249 -13.55 -8.62 -19.13
C LEU A 249 -13.10 -8.39 -20.58
N ALA A 250 -12.03 -7.62 -20.76
CA ALA A 250 -11.49 -7.32 -22.09
C ALA A 250 -10.87 -8.55 -22.77
N MET A 251 -10.20 -9.44 -22.01
CA MET A 251 -9.73 -10.72 -22.56
C MET A 251 -10.89 -11.58 -23.10
N SER A 252 -12.03 -11.63 -22.40
CA SER A 252 -13.19 -12.42 -22.85
C SER A 252 -13.77 -11.90 -24.16
N TYR A 253 -13.84 -10.58 -24.32
CA TYR A 253 -14.29 -9.93 -25.55
C TYR A 253 -13.41 -10.30 -26.76
N LEU A 254 -12.08 -10.16 -26.59
CA LEU A 254 -11.11 -10.36 -27.65
C LEU A 254 -10.92 -11.84 -28.00
N SER A 255 -10.87 -12.72 -27.00
CA SER A 255 -10.77 -14.17 -27.18
C SER A 255 -12.01 -14.76 -27.82
N THR A 256 -13.21 -14.31 -27.41
CA THR A 256 -14.46 -14.78 -28.01
C THR A 256 -14.58 -14.38 -29.49
N LYS A 257 -14.05 -13.21 -29.87
CA LYS A 257 -13.89 -12.81 -31.29
C LYS A 257 -12.76 -13.53 -32.03
N GLN A 258 -11.86 -14.21 -31.31
CA GLN A 258 -10.54 -14.65 -31.81
C GLN A 258 -9.79 -13.51 -32.53
N PHE A 259 -9.83 -12.30 -31.95
CA PHE A 259 -9.28 -11.10 -32.58
C PHE A 259 -7.75 -11.24 -32.76
N ALA A 260 -7.29 -11.10 -34.00
CA ALA A 260 -5.88 -11.00 -34.33
C ALA A 260 -5.68 -9.96 -35.43
N ILE A 261 -4.56 -9.22 -35.40
CA ILE A 261 -4.19 -8.34 -36.51
C ILE A 261 -3.76 -9.14 -37.75
N PRO A 262 -3.91 -8.60 -38.97
CA PRO A 262 -3.43 -9.26 -40.19
C PRO A 262 -1.92 -9.53 -40.15
N SER A 263 -1.50 -10.68 -40.69
CA SER A 263 -0.08 -11.02 -40.79
C SER A 263 0.67 -10.05 -41.70
N ASN A 264 1.94 -9.82 -41.38
CA ASN A 264 2.84 -9.00 -42.18
C ASN A 264 4.29 -9.52 -42.07
N PRO A 265 5.22 -9.11 -42.95
CA PRO A 265 6.57 -9.65 -43.00
C PRO A 265 7.40 -9.54 -41.70
N LEU A 266 7.08 -8.60 -40.80
CA LEU A 266 7.72 -8.52 -39.49
C LEU A 266 7.18 -9.58 -38.53
N LEU A 267 5.85 -9.78 -38.50
CA LEU A 267 5.22 -10.85 -37.72
C LEU A 267 5.65 -12.22 -38.25
N ASP A 268 5.72 -12.40 -39.56
CA ASP A 268 6.19 -13.63 -40.21
C ASP A 268 7.65 -13.95 -39.82
N GLN A 269 8.53 -12.95 -39.78
CA GLN A 269 9.89 -13.09 -39.23
C GLN A 269 9.88 -13.50 -37.76
N ILE A 270 9.09 -12.81 -36.92
CA ILE A 270 9.04 -13.09 -35.47
C ILE A 270 8.60 -14.53 -35.18
N ARG A 271 7.68 -15.12 -35.95
CA ARG A 271 7.32 -16.55 -35.81
C ARG A 271 8.51 -17.49 -36.09
N GLY A 272 9.37 -17.15 -37.06
CA GLY A 272 10.63 -17.87 -37.30
C GLY A 272 11.72 -17.62 -36.26
N GLU A 273 11.53 -16.65 -35.34
CA GLU A 273 12.52 -16.23 -34.35
C GLU A 273 12.22 -16.74 -32.92
N ILE A 274 10.94 -16.96 -32.55
CA ILE A 274 10.53 -17.30 -31.17
C ILE A 274 10.13 -18.78 -30.95
N PHE A 275 10.02 -19.58 -32.01
CA PHE A 275 9.71 -21.02 -31.92
C PHE A 275 10.93 -21.87 -32.33
N VAL A 276 11.12 -23.02 -31.67
CA VAL A 276 12.24 -23.95 -31.95
C VAL A 276 11.97 -24.84 -33.17
N GLN A 277 10.69 -25.19 -33.38
CA GLN A 277 10.19 -25.93 -34.54
C GLN A 277 9.47 -24.96 -35.51
N PRO A 278 9.33 -25.30 -36.81
CA PRO A 278 8.57 -24.48 -37.76
C PRO A 278 7.16 -24.21 -37.25
N TYR A 279 6.69 -22.96 -37.38
CA TYR A 279 5.42 -22.49 -36.81
C TYR A 279 4.21 -23.30 -37.28
N GLU A 280 4.23 -23.71 -38.54
CA GLU A 280 3.20 -24.52 -39.21
C GLU A 280 3.08 -25.93 -38.60
N GLN A 281 4.15 -26.41 -37.95
CA GLN A 281 4.24 -27.73 -37.32
C GLN A 281 3.93 -27.69 -35.81
N VAL A 282 3.66 -26.51 -35.23
CA VAL A 282 3.34 -26.40 -33.80
C VAL A 282 1.90 -26.86 -33.54
N ASN A 283 1.75 -27.92 -32.74
CA ASN A 283 0.44 -28.37 -32.24
C ASN A 283 0.01 -27.51 -31.04
N PHE A 284 -0.52 -26.31 -31.32
CA PHE A 284 -0.94 -25.34 -30.31
C PHE A 284 -1.94 -25.91 -29.28
N VAL A 285 -2.85 -26.80 -29.70
CA VAL A 285 -3.83 -27.45 -28.81
C VAL A 285 -3.14 -28.26 -27.71
N ALA A 286 -2.08 -29.00 -28.05
CA ALA A 286 -1.34 -29.81 -27.09
C ALA A 286 -0.58 -28.98 -26.03
N TYR A 287 -0.28 -27.71 -26.33
CA TYR A 287 0.47 -26.82 -25.43
C TYR A 287 -0.42 -25.88 -24.60
N ARG A 288 -1.76 -25.92 -24.71
CA ARG A 288 -2.68 -25.01 -23.99
C ARG A 288 -2.41 -24.98 -22.49
N GLU A 289 -2.45 -26.15 -21.86
CA GLU A 289 -2.25 -26.31 -20.41
C GLU A 289 -0.76 -26.51 -20.02
N ALA A 290 0.17 -26.34 -20.97
CA ALA A 290 1.60 -26.56 -20.75
C ALA A 290 2.35 -25.25 -20.48
N THR A 291 3.03 -25.15 -19.34
CA THR A 291 3.89 -24.02 -18.96
C THR A 291 5.29 -24.47 -18.59
N LEU A 292 6.30 -23.62 -18.83
CA LEU A 292 7.67 -23.87 -18.39
C LEU A 292 7.74 -23.61 -16.88
N GLN A 293 7.91 -24.68 -16.12
CA GLN A 293 7.94 -24.61 -14.66
C GLN A 293 9.33 -24.16 -14.17
N ARG A 294 9.47 -22.90 -13.72
CA ARG A 294 10.61 -22.41 -12.93
C ARG A 294 10.12 -22.01 -11.52
N SER A 295 10.73 -20.99 -10.92
CA SER A 295 10.55 -20.62 -9.52
C SER A 295 9.28 -19.81 -9.22
N ARG A 296 8.55 -19.32 -10.25
CA ARG A 296 7.36 -18.46 -10.05
C ARG A 296 6.10 -18.90 -10.83
N GLU A 297 6.23 -19.77 -11.83
CA GLU A 297 5.11 -20.23 -12.63
C GLU A 297 4.21 -21.21 -11.84
N LEU A 298 3.05 -20.73 -11.42
CA LEU A 298 2.05 -21.52 -10.70
C LEU A 298 1.44 -22.57 -11.62
N ARG A 299 1.31 -23.81 -11.12
CA ARG A 299 0.60 -24.88 -11.83
C ARG A 299 -0.88 -24.54 -11.91
N LYS A 300 -1.43 -24.52 -13.12
CA LYS A 300 -2.86 -24.34 -13.34
C LYS A 300 -3.68 -25.35 -12.53
N PRO A 301 -4.66 -24.93 -11.73
CA PRO A 301 -5.46 -25.85 -10.93
C PRO A 301 -6.21 -26.87 -11.79
N TRP A 302 -6.28 -28.14 -11.33
CA TRP A 302 -7.02 -29.17 -12.06
C TRP A 302 -8.52 -28.85 -12.29
N PRO A 303 -9.24 -28.12 -11.41
CA PRO A 303 -10.62 -27.73 -11.68
C PRO A 303 -10.74 -26.75 -12.85
N LEU A 304 -9.75 -25.86 -13.02
CA LEU A 304 -9.68 -24.97 -14.17
C LEU A 304 -9.36 -25.73 -15.46
N ILE A 305 -8.43 -26.69 -15.42
CA ILE A 305 -8.13 -27.55 -16.59
C ILE A 305 -9.39 -28.32 -17.02
N LEU A 306 -10.16 -28.86 -16.07
CA LEU A 306 -11.44 -29.52 -16.36
C LEU A 306 -12.48 -28.52 -16.90
N LEU A 307 -12.60 -27.32 -16.33
CA LEU A 307 -13.50 -26.27 -16.81
C LEU A 307 -13.14 -25.82 -18.23
N ASN A 308 -11.86 -25.58 -18.52
CA ASN A 308 -11.34 -25.28 -19.86
C ASN A 308 -11.70 -26.38 -20.86
N TRP A 309 -11.54 -27.66 -20.47
CA TRP A 309 -11.90 -28.80 -21.32
C TRP A 309 -13.40 -28.87 -21.57
N LEU A 310 -14.24 -28.70 -20.54
CA LEU A 310 -15.70 -28.65 -20.67
C LEU A 310 -16.16 -27.48 -21.55
N LEU A 311 -15.54 -26.31 -21.39
CA LEU A 311 -15.85 -25.13 -22.21
C LEU A 311 -15.53 -25.37 -23.69
N GLN A 312 -14.32 -25.83 -24.00
CA GLN A 312 -13.86 -26.04 -25.39
C GLN A 312 -14.55 -27.21 -26.09
N ASN A 313 -14.79 -28.34 -25.41
CA ASN A 313 -15.26 -29.57 -26.05
C ASN A 313 -16.77 -29.80 -25.93
N ILE A 314 -17.45 -29.19 -24.95
CA ILE A 314 -18.87 -29.40 -24.66
C ILE A 314 -19.67 -28.10 -24.81
N TRP A 315 -19.34 -27.05 -24.06
CA TRP A 315 -20.15 -25.82 -24.06
C TRP A 315 -20.12 -25.10 -25.42
N ILE A 316 -18.93 -24.76 -25.90
CA ILE A 316 -18.73 -23.97 -27.13
C ILE A 316 -19.28 -24.68 -28.38
N PRO A 317 -19.11 -26.01 -28.60
CA PRO A 317 -19.58 -26.66 -29.82
C PRO A 317 -21.06 -27.09 -29.79
N TRP A 318 -21.66 -27.30 -28.61
CA TRP A 318 -22.98 -27.94 -28.50
C TRP A 318 -24.06 -27.11 -27.79
N PHE A 319 -23.70 -26.18 -26.90
CA PHE A 319 -24.66 -25.46 -26.04
C PHE A 319 -24.64 -23.94 -26.22
N ARG A 320 -23.53 -23.34 -26.66
CA ARG A 320 -23.45 -21.91 -26.95
C ARG A 320 -24.22 -21.57 -28.22
N SER A 321 -25.39 -20.96 -28.08
CA SER A 321 -26.14 -20.41 -29.21
C SER A 321 -25.64 -19.02 -29.62
N GLU A 322 -25.78 -18.67 -30.90
CA GLU A 322 -25.48 -17.35 -31.46
C GLU A 322 -26.19 -16.21 -30.72
N SER A 323 -27.41 -16.44 -30.24
CA SER A 323 -28.17 -15.45 -29.45
C SER A 323 -27.51 -15.18 -28.08
N LEU A 324 -26.99 -16.21 -27.43
CA LEU A 324 -26.29 -16.09 -26.15
C LEU A 324 -24.93 -15.41 -26.34
N LEU A 325 -24.18 -15.84 -27.36
CA LEU A 325 -22.90 -15.25 -27.78
C LEU A 325 -23.03 -13.75 -28.08
N LYS A 326 -24.02 -13.37 -28.90
CA LYS A 326 -24.30 -11.96 -29.22
C LYS A 326 -24.61 -11.15 -27.95
N ARG A 327 -25.50 -11.65 -27.08
CA ARG A 327 -25.84 -10.98 -25.82
C ARG A 327 -24.64 -10.85 -24.88
N GLY A 328 -23.75 -11.84 -24.86
CA GLY A 328 -22.51 -11.79 -24.09
C GLY A 328 -21.57 -10.71 -24.62
N LEU A 329 -21.34 -10.65 -25.94
CA LEU A 329 -20.54 -9.60 -26.58
C LEU A 329 -21.13 -8.19 -26.36
N GLU A 330 -22.46 -8.03 -26.40
CA GLU A 330 -23.15 -6.76 -26.15
C GLU A 330 -23.08 -6.33 -24.67
N ARG A 331 -23.21 -7.28 -23.74
CA ARG A 331 -23.04 -7.02 -22.29
C ARG A 331 -21.59 -6.68 -21.94
N VAL A 332 -20.63 -7.45 -22.44
CA VAL A 332 -19.19 -7.19 -22.20
C VAL A 332 -18.78 -5.83 -22.77
N TRP A 333 -19.25 -5.50 -23.98
CA TRP A 333 -19.00 -4.18 -24.56
C TRP A 333 -19.54 -3.02 -23.70
N SER A 334 -20.79 -3.09 -23.22
CA SER A 334 -21.36 -1.99 -22.43
C SER A 334 -20.74 -1.85 -21.04
N ILE A 335 -20.13 -2.91 -20.48
CA ILE A 335 -19.30 -2.80 -19.26
C ILE A 335 -17.98 -2.08 -19.57
N ILE A 336 -17.28 -2.46 -20.64
CA ILE A 336 -16.01 -1.80 -21.05
C ILE A 336 -16.25 -0.31 -21.31
N GLU A 337 -17.26 0.01 -22.13
CA GLU A 337 -17.57 1.38 -22.53
C GLU A 337 -17.93 2.28 -21.33
N GLU A 338 -18.60 1.73 -20.31
CA GLU A 338 -18.96 2.50 -19.11
C GLU A 338 -17.81 2.57 -18.09
N SER A 339 -17.03 1.50 -17.91
CA SER A 339 -15.83 1.48 -17.06
C SER A 339 -14.82 2.55 -17.50
N GLU A 340 -14.67 2.69 -18.82
CA GLU A 340 -13.82 3.69 -19.45
C GLU A 340 -14.31 5.14 -19.24
N LYS A 341 -15.62 5.38 -19.15
CA LYS A 341 -16.18 6.69 -18.75
C LYS A 341 -15.98 6.94 -17.26
N ALA A 342 -16.24 5.93 -16.43
CA ALA A 342 -16.15 6.01 -14.97
C ALA A 342 -14.74 6.35 -14.47
N ASN A 343 -13.71 5.80 -15.16
CA ASN A 343 -12.30 5.93 -14.83
C ASN A 343 -11.54 6.81 -15.86
N ASN A 344 -12.23 7.71 -16.57
CA ASN A 344 -11.65 8.70 -17.51
C ASN A 344 -10.57 8.14 -18.47
N SER A 345 -10.80 6.95 -19.03
CA SER A 345 -9.91 6.18 -19.92
C SER A 345 -8.51 5.82 -19.39
N VAL A 346 -8.27 5.91 -18.08
CA VAL A 346 -7.05 5.33 -17.46
C VAL A 346 -7.27 3.91 -16.93
N ALA A 347 -8.51 3.43 -16.95
CA ALA A 347 -8.94 2.12 -16.44
C ALA A 347 -8.55 1.90 -14.96
N SER A 348 -8.43 0.65 -14.50
CA SER A 348 -8.07 0.34 -13.11
C SER A 348 -6.55 0.32 -12.93
N VAL A 349 -5.86 -0.37 -13.84
CA VAL A 349 -4.41 -0.50 -13.96
C VAL A 349 -3.99 -0.44 -15.43
N SER A 350 -2.68 -0.45 -15.67
CA SER A 350 -2.09 -0.48 -17.01
C SER A 350 -2.67 -1.58 -17.91
N VAL A 351 -2.83 -2.81 -17.39
CA VAL A 351 -3.20 -3.98 -18.21
C VAL A 351 -4.63 -3.90 -18.74
N ASP A 352 -5.63 -3.50 -17.93
CA ASP A 352 -7.00 -3.32 -18.44
C ASP A 352 -7.11 -2.08 -19.34
N CYS A 353 -6.36 -1.00 -19.09
CA CYS A 353 -6.25 0.13 -20.03
C CYS A 353 -5.78 -0.34 -21.43
N PHE A 354 -4.71 -1.16 -21.49
CA PHE A 354 -4.16 -1.62 -22.77
C PHE A 354 -5.08 -2.61 -23.48
N LEU A 355 -5.79 -3.46 -22.74
CA LEU A 355 -6.77 -4.38 -23.32
C LEU A 355 -8.05 -3.66 -23.78
N ASN A 356 -8.51 -2.65 -23.05
CA ASN A 356 -9.63 -1.80 -23.45
C ASN A 356 -9.29 -1.00 -24.72
N MET A 357 -8.06 -0.49 -24.84
CA MET A 357 -7.55 0.13 -26.08
C MET A 357 -7.70 -0.82 -27.29
N ILE A 358 -7.30 -2.09 -27.14
CA ILE A 358 -7.43 -3.10 -28.19
C ILE A 358 -8.91 -3.49 -28.43
N ALA A 359 -9.76 -3.49 -27.39
CA ALA A 359 -11.20 -3.71 -27.51
C ALA A 359 -11.89 -2.59 -28.32
N PHE A 360 -11.55 -1.32 -28.09
CA PHE A 360 -12.00 -0.19 -28.91
C PHE A 360 -11.59 -0.35 -30.36
N TYR A 361 -10.30 -0.60 -30.64
CA TYR A 361 -9.83 -0.85 -32.01
C TYR A 361 -10.56 -2.03 -32.68
N SER A 362 -10.82 -3.10 -31.92
CA SER A 362 -11.56 -4.30 -32.35
C SER A 362 -13.06 -4.07 -32.64
N LYS A 363 -13.65 -2.98 -32.15
CA LYS A 363 -15.10 -2.70 -32.21
C LYS A 363 -15.44 -1.48 -33.06
N GLU A 364 -14.68 -0.41 -32.93
CA GLU A 364 -14.92 0.90 -33.55
C GLU A 364 -13.92 1.23 -34.67
N GLY A 365 -12.77 0.54 -34.70
CA GLY A 365 -11.72 0.73 -35.72
C GLY A 365 -10.64 1.76 -35.34
N PRO A 366 -9.66 2.01 -36.24
CA PRO A 366 -8.49 2.86 -35.97
C PRO A 366 -8.82 4.34 -35.77
N ASP A 367 -9.90 4.83 -36.37
CA ASP A 367 -10.23 6.26 -36.42
C ASP A 367 -11.25 6.69 -35.36
N SER A 368 -11.52 5.86 -34.35
CA SER A 368 -12.52 6.14 -33.32
C SER A 368 -12.05 7.16 -32.27
N GLU A 369 -12.99 7.91 -31.69
CA GLU A 369 -12.70 8.80 -30.57
C GLU A 369 -12.47 8.06 -29.26
N GLY A 370 -13.13 6.92 -29.04
CA GLY A 370 -12.88 6.04 -27.90
C GLY A 370 -11.43 5.60 -27.88
N LEU A 371 -10.96 5.05 -29.00
CA LEU A 371 -9.57 4.63 -29.15
C LEU A 371 -8.58 5.78 -28.93
N ARG A 372 -8.81 6.95 -29.54
CA ARG A 372 -7.94 8.13 -29.34
C ARG A 372 -7.86 8.57 -27.88
N ARG A 373 -8.96 8.49 -27.11
CA ARG A 373 -8.94 8.79 -25.67
C ARG A 373 -8.06 7.81 -24.90
N VAL A 374 -8.22 6.50 -25.10
CA VAL A 374 -7.40 5.48 -24.39
C VAL A 374 -5.93 5.54 -24.82
N GLN A 375 -5.63 5.79 -26.11
CA GLN A 375 -4.26 6.01 -26.57
C GLN A 375 -3.64 7.23 -25.87
N ASN A 376 -4.33 8.37 -25.84
CA ASN A 376 -3.83 9.58 -25.17
C ASN A 376 -3.67 9.42 -23.63
N ALA A 377 -4.54 8.64 -22.99
CA ALA A 377 -4.48 8.32 -21.57
C ALA A 377 -3.37 7.31 -21.24
N SER A 378 -3.07 6.36 -22.12
CA SER A 378 -2.00 5.37 -21.91
C SER A 378 -0.59 5.98 -21.75
N HIS A 379 -0.41 7.24 -22.15
CA HIS A 379 0.83 8.00 -21.89
C HIS A 379 1.01 8.43 -20.42
N GLU A 380 -0.04 8.48 -19.59
CA GLU A 380 0.11 8.69 -18.13
C GLU A 380 0.82 7.53 -17.44
N TYR A 381 0.77 6.32 -18.01
CA TYR A 381 1.53 5.19 -17.50
C TYR A 381 3.03 5.23 -17.87
N LEU A 382 3.50 6.15 -18.72
CA LEU A 382 4.92 6.31 -18.99
C LEU A 382 5.61 7.06 -17.84
N TRP A 383 6.65 6.45 -17.27
CA TRP A 383 7.52 7.13 -16.31
C TRP A 383 8.97 7.17 -16.75
N MET A 384 9.58 8.35 -16.66
CA MET A 384 11.00 8.56 -16.91
C MET A 384 11.79 8.53 -15.59
N SER A 385 12.87 7.75 -15.57
CA SER A 385 13.73 7.55 -14.39
C SER A 385 15.21 7.71 -14.79
N PRO A 386 16.18 7.66 -13.84
CA PRO A 386 17.61 7.65 -14.18
C PRO A 386 18.05 6.38 -14.94
N ARG A 387 17.16 5.37 -15.05
CA ARG A 387 17.38 4.10 -15.76
C ARG A 387 16.81 4.10 -17.18
N GLY A 388 16.22 5.22 -17.63
CA GLY A 388 15.39 5.31 -18.84
C GLY A 388 13.90 5.26 -18.51
N MET A 389 13.07 5.00 -19.53
CA MET A 389 11.61 5.06 -19.45
C MET A 389 10.98 3.66 -19.31
N GLN A 390 9.98 3.54 -18.43
CA GLN A 390 9.23 2.29 -18.20
C GLN A 390 7.74 2.57 -18.01
N VAL A 391 6.93 1.50 -17.92
CA VAL A 391 5.49 1.58 -17.72
C VAL A 391 5.12 1.34 -16.26
N MET A 392 4.51 2.34 -15.65
CA MET A 392 3.83 2.20 -14.37
C MET A 392 2.73 1.15 -14.48
N SER A 393 2.66 0.25 -13.51
CA SER A 393 1.65 -0.80 -13.50
C SER A 393 0.31 -0.30 -12.93
N ILE A 394 0.37 0.62 -11.97
CA ILE A 394 -0.75 1.34 -11.34
C ILE A 394 -0.66 2.83 -11.75
N HIS A 395 -1.79 3.55 -11.77
CA HIS A 395 -1.92 4.93 -12.27
C HIS A 395 -1.30 6.02 -11.36
N GLY A 396 -0.07 5.86 -10.91
CA GLY A 396 0.53 6.73 -9.88
C GLY A 396 -0.13 6.59 -8.50
N GLY A 397 0.42 7.28 -7.49
CA GLY A 397 0.02 7.12 -6.07
C GLY A 397 -0.22 8.45 -5.33
N HIS A 398 -0.64 9.49 -6.04
CA HIS A 398 -0.52 10.87 -5.56
C HIS A 398 -1.35 11.16 -4.30
N THR A 399 -2.55 10.60 -4.16
CA THR A 399 -3.35 10.69 -2.93
C THR A 399 -2.68 9.97 -1.76
N TRP A 400 -2.19 8.74 -1.98
CA TRP A 400 -1.53 7.92 -0.96
C TRP A 400 -0.27 8.60 -0.39
N GLU A 401 0.66 8.99 -1.26
CA GLU A 401 1.91 9.67 -0.86
C GLU A 401 1.61 11.00 -0.15
N THR A 402 0.65 11.77 -0.66
CA THR A 402 0.29 13.08 -0.07
C THR A 402 -0.43 12.93 1.27
N ALA A 403 -1.20 11.86 1.48
CA ALA A 403 -1.82 11.55 2.76
C ALA A 403 -0.75 11.27 3.83
N PHE A 404 0.15 10.31 3.59
CA PHE A 404 1.23 10.00 4.55
C PHE A 404 2.16 11.19 4.79
N ALA A 405 2.50 11.96 3.75
CA ALA A 405 3.26 13.20 3.91
C ALA A 405 2.58 14.15 4.90
N MET A 406 1.28 14.42 4.73
CA MET A 406 0.56 15.38 5.58
C MET A 406 0.35 14.88 7.02
N GLN A 407 0.18 13.58 7.25
CA GLN A 407 0.20 13.01 8.60
C GLN A 407 1.57 13.22 9.26
N ALA A 408 2.63 12.88 8.53
CA ALA A 408 4.00 13.00 9.00
C ALA A 408 4.40 14.44 9.36
N TYR A 409 4.00 15.44 8.57
CA TYR A 409 4.21 16.85 8.92
C TYR A 409 3.40 17.30 10.15
N ALA A 410 2.22 16.72 10.41
CA ALA A 410 1.45 17.01 11.62
C ALA A 410 2.09 16.39 12.87
N GLU A 411 2.42 15.10 12.83
CA GLU A 411 3.05 14.37 13.94
C GLU A 411 4.45 14.91 14.28
N ALA A 412 5.23 15.33 13.26
CA ALA A 412 6.50 16.05 13.44
C ALA A 412 6.37 17.43 14.12
N ASN A 413 5.13 17.91 14.35
CA ASN A 413 4.81 19.27 14.78
C ASN A 413 5.28 20.36 13.78
N LEU A 414 5.35 20.01 12.49
CA LEU A 414 5.80 20.89 11.41
C LEU A 414 4.65 21.55 10.62
N ALA A 415 3.39 21.21 10.91
CA ALA A 415 2.21 21.77 10.26
C ALA A 415 2.13 23.31 10.26
N ASN A 416 2.76 23.96 11.24
CA ASN A 416 2.84 25.42 11.37
C ASN A 416 4.20 26.02 10.97
N SER A 417 5.13 25.24 10.40
CA SER A 417 6.44 25.75 9.98
C SER A 417 6.27 26.81 8.86
N PRO A 418 6.73 28.06 9.05
CA PRO A 418 6.60 29.12 8.04
C PRO A 418 7.28 28.79 6.70
N GLU A 419 8.30 27.94 6.74
CA GLU A 419 9.08 27.51 5.58
C GLU A 419 8.39 26.42 4.75
N LEU A 420 7.48 25.66 5.38
CA LEU A 420 6.74 24.56 4.76
C LEU A 420 5.29 24.94 4.41
N GLN A 421 4.72 25.91 5.13
CA GLN A 421 3.36 26.45 5.00
C GLN A 421 2.78 26.45 3.57
N PRO A 422 3.46 26.98 2.53
CA PRO A 422 2.92 27.00 1.16
C PRO A 422 2.70 25.60 0.57
N ALA A 423 3.65 24.68 0.77
CA ALA A 423 3.58 23.31 0.26
C ALA A 423 2.53 22.50 1.03
N LEU A 424 2.49 22.65 2.35
CA LEU A 424 1.52 21.98 3.22
C LEU A 424 0.08 22.42 2.95
N HIS A 425 -0.14 23.71 2.70
CA HIS A 425 -1.47 24.21 2.32
C HIS A 425 -1.91 23.69 0.95
N ALA A 426 -1.00 23.60 -0.02
CA ALA A 426 -1.29 23.03 -1.34
C ALA A 426 -1.64 21.52 -1.25
N ALA A 427 -0.92 20.76 -0.42
CA ALA A 427 -1.19 19.34 -0.17
C ALA A 427 -2.51 19.10 0.60
N TYR A 428 -2.82 19.92 1.60
CA TYR A 428 -4.11 19.88 2.29
C TYR A 428 -5.27 20.17 1.32
N LYS A 429 -5.13 21.20 0.47
CA LYS A 429 -6.10 21.51 -0.60
C LYS A 429 -6.26 20.33 -1.57
N PHE A 430 -5.16 19.77 -2.05
CA PHE A 430 -5.17 18.62 -2.96
C PHE A 430 -5.97 17.44 -2.38
N LEU A 431 -5.71 17.05 -1.12
CA LEU A 431 -6.43 15.96 -0.45
C LEU A 431 -7.92 16.24 -0.32
N VAL A 432 -8.34 17.47 0.02
CA VAL A 432 -9.76 17.84 0.08
C VAL A 432 -10.41 17.79 -1.32
N GLU A 433 -9.69 18.14 -2.37
CA GLU A 433 -10.16 18.06 -3.77
C GLU A 433 -10.17 16.63 -4.34
N GLN A 434 -9.49 15.66 -3.69
CA GLN A 434 -9.47 14.25 -4.15
C GLN A 434 -10.69 13.42 -3.71
N GLN A 435 -11.55 13.93 -2.82
CA GLN A 435 -12.67 13.14 -2.29
C GLN A 435 -13.78 12.93 -3.32
N HIS A 436 -14.25 11.69 -3.46
CA HIS A 436 -15.44 11.36 -4.25
C HIS A 436 -16.73 11.81 -3.55
N THR A 437 -17.10 13.08 -3.76
CA THR A 437 -18.39 13.64 -3.30
C THR A 437 -19.61 13.14 -4.08
N THR A 438 -19.41 12.31 -5.10
CA THR A 438 -20.48 11.69 -5.92
C THR A 438 -20.18 10.22 -6.22
N ASP A 439 -21.24 9.40 -6.17
CA ASP A 439 -21.16 7.97 -6.47
C ASP A 439 -21.25 7.67 -7.98
N PHE A 440 -21.09 6.40 -8.35
CA PHE A 440 -21.42 5.91 -9.69
C PHE A 440 -22.93 5.97 -9.98
N ALA A 441 -23.30 5.92 -11.26
CA ALA A 441 -24.70 5.81 -11.67
C ALA A 441 -25.32 4.50 -11.16
N LYS A 442 -26.51 4.57 -10.54
CA LYS A 442 -27.17 3.43 -9.88
C LYS A 442 -27.43 2.23 -10.81
N ASP A 443 -27.70 2.50 -12.08
CA ASP A 443 -27.97 1.49 -13.10
C ASP A 443 -26.71 1.08 -13.90
N SER A 444 -25.50 1.42 -13.40
CA SER A 444 -24.24 1.18 -14.11
C SER A 444 -24.00 -0.33 -14.32
N PRO A 445 -23.65 -0.76 -15.56
CA PRO A 445 -23.32 -2.15 -15.85
C PRO A 445 -22.05 -2.66 -15.14
N CYS A 446 -21.23 -1.79 -14.54
CA CYS A 446 -19.90 -2.13 -14.01
C CYS A 446 -19.88 -2.87 -12.67
N HIS A 447 -20.96 -2.76 -11.87
CA HIS A 447 -21.03 -3.33 -10.52
C HIS A 447 -19.83 -2.95 -9.62
N PHE A 448 -19.35 -1.72 -9.72
CA PHE A 448 -18.37 -1.18 -8.76
C PHE A 448 -19.01 -0.98 -7.38
N SER A 449 -18.21 -1.08 -6.32
CA SER A 449 -18.63 -0.65 -4.98
C SER A 449 -18.93 0.85 -4.94
N SER A 450 -19.76 1.30 -3.99
CA SER A 450 -20.01 2.73 -3.80
C SER A 450 -18.70 3.45 -3.45
N ARG A 451 -18.38 4.50 -4.21
CA ARG A 451 -17.20 5.34 -3.95
C ARG A 451 -17.51 6.57 -3.10
N LEU A 452 -18.79 6.82 -2.80
CA LEU A 452 -19.26 8.04 -2.15
C LEU A 452 -18.56 8.24 -0.80
N GLY A 453 -17.90 9.39 -0.64
CA GLY A 453 -17.12 9.75 0.55
C GLY A 453 -15.69 9.20 0.57
N GLY A 454 -15.35 8.28 -0.32
CA GLY A 454 -14.03 7.66 -0.41
C GLY A 454 -12.99 8.51 -1.15
N TRP A 455 -11.73 8.08 -1.05
CA TRP A 455 -10.60 8.61 -1.81
C TRP A 455 -9.95 7.53 -2.68
N PRO A 456 -9.44 7.88 -3.87
CA PRO A 456 -8.67 6.98 -4.72
C PRO A 456 -7.22 6.84 -4.23
N PHE A 457 -6.51 5.83 -4.72
CA PHE A 457 -5.07 5.69 -4.49
C PHE A 457 -4.24 6.75 -5.24
N SER A 458 -4.65 7.06 -6.48
CA SER A 458 -3.92 7.98 -7.36
C SER A 458 -4.44 9.42 -7.34
N ILE A 459 -5.62 9.67 -7.93
CA ILE A 459 -6.18 11.00 -8.21
C ILE A 459 -7.67 10.88 -8.55
N HIS A 460 -8.49 11.91 -8.28
CA HIS A 460 -9.95 11.85 -8.38
C HIS A 460 -10.50 11.30 -9.72
N TYR A 461 -9.86 11.57 -10.86
CA TYR A 461 -10.35 11.12 -12.16
C TYR A 461 -10.10 9.62 -12.45
N HIS A 462 -9.25 8.93 -11.69
CA HIS A 462 -9.09 7.47 -11.75
C HIS A 462 -10.37 6.74 -11.31
N GLY A 463 -11.17 7.38 -10.46
CA GLY A 463 -12.59 7.05 -10.26
C GLY A 463 -12.89 5.92 -9.28
N LEU A 464 -11.91 5.10 -8.90
CA LEU A 464 -12.04 4.00 -7.93
C LEU A 464 -11.52 4.42 -6.55
N ALA A 465 -12.35 4.27 -5.50
CA ALA A 465 -11.91 4.45 -4.12
C ALA A 465 -11.13 3.22 -3.60
N CYS A 466 -10.28 3.43 -2.58
CA CYS A 466 -9.63 2.36 -1.81
C CYS A 466 -9.84 2.61 -0.30
N SER A 467 -9.95 1.54 0.51
CA SER A 467 -10.34 1.63 1.92
C SER A 467 -9.30 2.33 2.78
N ASP A 468 -8.05 1.91 2.66
CA ASP A 468 -6.89 2.54 3.28
C ASP A 468 -6.72 3.99 2.81
N CYS A 469 -6.75 4.28 1.51
CA CYS A 469 -6.61 5.63 0.97
C CYS A 469 -7.70 6.58 1.50
N THR A 470 -8.93 6.08 1.64
CA THR A 470 -10.05 6.79 2.27
C THR A 470 -9.75 7.12 3.73
N ALA A 471 -9.19 6.16 4.47
CA ALA A 471 -8.85 6.33 5.86
C ALA A 471 -7.62 7.22 6.09
N GLU A 472 -6.55 7.06 5.30
CA GLU A 472 -5.31 7.82 5.44
C GLU A 472 -5.47 9.28 4.99
N ALA A 473 -6.26 9.55 3.94
CA ALA A 473 -6.61 10.91 3.55
C ALA A 473 -7.49 11.59 4.62
N LEU A 474 -8.44 10.84 5.22
CA LEU A 474 -9.26 11.33 6.32
C LEU A 474 -8.41 11.57 7.60
N LYS A 475 -7.49 10.67 7.96
CA LYS A 475 -6.50 10.83 9.05
C LYS A 475 -5.66 12.09 8.82
N ALA A 476 -5.09 12.25 7.62
CA ALA A 476 -4.32 13.44 7.24
C ALA A 476 -5.12 14.74 7.41
N ILE A 477 -6.34 14.82 6.85
CA ILE A 477 -7.21 15.99 6.95
C ILE A 477 -7.58 16.28 8.42
N LEU A 478 -7.87 15.27 9.23
CA LEU A 478 -8.21 15.43 10.64
C LEU A 478 -7.05 15.93 11.49
N LEU A 479 -5.83 15.42 11.28
CA LEU A 479 -4.62 15.87 11.97
C LEU A 479 -4.26 17.31 11.56
N VAL A 480 -4.27 17.62 10.26
CA VAL A 480 -3.96 18.97 9.76
C VAL A 480 -4.97 20.00 10.27
N GLU A 481 -6.27 19.69 10.32
CA GLU A 481 -7.27 20.61 10.89
C GLU A 481 -7.23 20.74 12.42
N ARG A 482 -6.55 19.82 13.12
CA ARG A 482 -6.34 19.89 14.57
C ARG A 482 -5.10 20.69 14.92
N ASP A 483 -4.01 20.45 14.19
CA ASP A 483 -2.66 20.88 14.57
C ASP A 483 -2.14 22.09 13.80
N SER A 484 -2.76 22.47 12.68
CA SER A 484 -2.36 23.62 11.86
C SER A 484 -3.19 24.88 12.10
N THR A 485 -2.63 26.01 11.68
CA THR A 485 -3.31 27.32 11.60
C THR A 485 -3.93 27.59 10.22
N PHE A 486 -4.04 26.59 9.34
CA PHE A 486 -4.64 26.76 8.02
C PHE A 486 -6.13 27.11 8.11
N PRO A 487 -6.68 27.91 7.19
CA PRO A 487 -8.11 28.03 7.04
C PRO A 487 -8.69 26.66 6.66
N ARG A 488 -9.70 26.20 7.40
CA ARG A 488 -10.35 24.92 7.14
C ARG A 488 -10.95 24.88 5.73
N LEU A 489 -10.61 23.84 4.97
CA LEU A 489 -11.11 23.58 3.61
C LEU A 489 -12.17 22.47 3.55
N SER A 490 -12.18 21.49 4.47
CA SER A 490 -13.23 20.46 4.49
C SER A 490 -14.57 21.00 5.03
N SER A 491 -15.67 20.33 4.73
CA SER A 491 -16.94 20.49 5.46
C SER A 491 -17.17 19.31 6.42
N GLU A 492 -17.92 19.49 7.51
CA GLU A 492 -18.28 18.36 8.39
C GLU A 492 -19.04 17.28 7.62
N HIS A 493 -19.87 17.66 6.66
CA HIS A 493 -20.58 16.70 5.82
C HIS A 493 -19.62 15.85 4.98
N HIS A 494 -18.54 16.44 4.45
CA HIS A 494 -17.54 15.71 3.67
C HIS A 494 -16.73 14.73 4.54
N LEU A 495 -16.37 15.12 5.76
CA LEU A 495 -15.74 14.20 6.73
C LEU A 495 -16.70 13.05 7.10
N GLN A 496 -17.99 13.36 7.31
CA GLN A 496 -19.04 12.39 7.59
C GLN A 496 -19.27 11.40 6.45
N LEU A 497 -19.20 11.82 5.19
CA LEU A 497 -19.26 10.91 4.04
C LEU A 497 -18.09 9.90 4.04
N GLY A 498 -16.88 10.32 4.41
CA GLY A 498 -15.74 9.41 4.59
C GLY A 498 -15.97 8.39 5.71
N VAL A 499 -16.50 8.83 6.85
CA VAL A 499 -16.88 7.94 7.98
C VAL A 499 -17.98 6.97 7.59
N ASP A 500 -19.00 7.43 6.86
CA ASP A 500 -20.08 6.59 6.34
C ASP A 500 -19.56 5.55 5.34
N ASN A 501 -18.60 5.92 4.48
CA ASN A 501 -17.92 4.99 3.57
C ASN A 501 -17.19 3.88 4.34
N LEU A 502 -16.34 4.26 5.30
CA LEU A 502 -15.62 3.29 6.15
C LEU A 502 -16.54 2.38 6.95
N ILE A 503 -17.70 2.86 7.43
CA ILE A 503 -18.71 2.00 8.08
C ILE A 503 -19.39 1.06 7.06
N MET A 504 -19.61 1.50 5.82
CA MET A 504 -20.27 0.73 4.76
C MET A 504 -19.43 -0.47 4.30
N ILE A 505 -18.12 -0.30 4.13
CA ILE A 505 -17.25 -1.28 3.45
C ILE A 505 -16.62 -2.33 4.38
N GLN A 506 -16.82 -2.27 5.70
CA GLN A 506 -16.26 -3.24 6.65
C GLN A 506 -16.82 -4.66 6.42
N ASN A 507 -15.93 -5.63 6.19
CA ASN A 507 -16.31 -7.01 5.91
C ASN A 507 -16.94 -7.73 7.11
N PRO A 508 -17.63 -8.88 6.92
CA PRO A 508 -18.24 -9.65 8.01
C PRO A 508 -17.27 -10.10 9.11
N SER A 509 -16.00 -10.30 8.77
CA SER A 509 -14.87 -10.55 9.69
C SER A 509 -14.61 -9.43 10.70
N GLY A 510 -14.92 -8.19 10.33
CA GLY A 510 -14.43 -6.98 11.01
C GLY A 510 -13.20 -6.36 10.37
N GLY A 511 -12.56 -7.08 9.43
CA GLY A 511 -11.47 -6.54 8.62
C GLY A 511 -11.94 -5.65 7.47
N TYR A 512 -10.96 -5.12 6.75
CA TYR A 512 -11.12 -4.35 5.52
C TYR A 512 -10.28 -4.94 4.41
N SER A 513 -10.90 -5.05 3.24
CA SER A 513 -10.28 -5.36 1.96
C SER A 513 -9.94 -4.08 1.18
N SER A 514 -9.33 -4.19 0.00
CA SER A 514 -8.70 -3.04 -0.68
C SER A 514 -9.69 -2.09 -1.37
N PHE A 515 -10.18 -2.46 -2.57
CA PHE A 515 -11.03 -1.61 -3.39
C PHE A 515 -12.53 -1.92 -3.21
N GLU A 516 -12.87 -3.18 -2.90
CA GLU A 516 -14.25 -3.62 -2.72
C GLU A 516 -14.39 -4.55 -1.49
N PRO A 517 -15.57 -4.61 -0.85
CA PRO A 517 -15.88 -5.65 0.14
C PRO A 517 -15.79 -7.07 -0.47
N ILE A 518 -15.58 -8.08 0.37
CA ILE A 518 -15.36 -9.48 -0.07
C ILE A 518 -16.66 -10.09 -0.60
N ARG A 519 -16.79 -10.18 -1.93
CA ARG A 519 -17.95 -10.75 -2.64
C ARG A 519 -17.84 -12.25 -2.94
N GLY A 520 -16.62 -12.78 -2.94
CA GLY A 520 -16.27 -14.15 -3.34
C GLY A 520 -15.77 -15.01 -2.18
N SER A 521 -15.65 -16.32 -2.42
CA SER A 521 -14.99 -17.25 -1.51
C SER A 521 -13.56 -17.53 -2.01
N PRO A 522 -12.56 -17.71 -1.13
CA PRO A 522 -11.21 -18.16 -1.52
C PRO A 522 -11.17 -19.48 -2.32
N LEU A 523 -12.28 -20.24 -2.35
CA LEU A 523 -12.44 -21.36 -3.28
C LEU A 523 -12.34 -20.95 -4.78
N LEU A 524 -12.48 -19.66 -5.11
CA LEU A 524 -12.24 -19.12 -6.45
C LEU A 524 -10.76 -19.22 -6.89
N GLU A 525 -9.80 -19.40 -5.98
CA GLU A 525 -8.40 -19.67 -6.37
C GLU A 525 -8.25 -21.02 -7.10
N TYR A 526 -9.19 -21.96 -6.93
CA TYR A 526 -9.22 -23.19 -7.73
C TYR A 526 -9.62 -22.96 -9.20
N VAL A 527 -10.01 -21.73 -9.58
CA VAL A 527 -10.17 -21.29 -10.98
C VAL A 527 -9.24 -20.12 -11.35
N ASN A 528 -8.16 -19.91 -10.58
CA ASN A 528 -7.11 -18.95 -10.93
C ASN A 528 -6.34 -19.41 -12.19
N GLY A 529 -6.51 -18.67 -13.28
CA GLY A 529 -5.92 -18.95 -14.59
C GLY A 529 -4.75 -18.06 -14.98
N THR A 530 -4.16 -17.32 -14.03
CA THR A 530 -3.06 -16.38 -14.35
C THR A 530 -1.72 -17.09 -14.56
N GLU A 531 -1.51 -18.22 -13.86
CA GLU A 531 -0.26 -19.01 -13.84
C GLU A 531 0.98 -18.25 -13.31
N ILE A 532 0.83 -16.99 -12.87
CA ILE A 532 1.92 -16.12 -12.38
C ILE A 532 1.56 -15.30 -11.13
N PHE A 533 0.29 -15.28 -10.71
CA PHE A 533 -0.18 -14.60 -9.50
C PHE A 533 -1.03 -15.54 -8.64
N GLY A 534 -0.67 -15.75 -7.37
CA GLY A 534 -1.53 -16.46 -6.41
C GLY A 534 -2.59 -15.54 -5.80
N LYS A 535 -3.53 -16.08 -5.01
CA LYS A 535 -4.46 -15.31 -4.13
C LYS A 535 -4.99 -14.00 -4.77
N VAL A 536 -5.44 -14.05 -6.02
CA VAL A 536 -5.81 -12.86 -6.82
C VAL A 536 -7.28 -12.84 -7.23
N MET A 537 -7.99 -13.96 -7.15
CA MET A 537 -9.35 -14.08 -7.69
C MET A 537 -10.42 -13.43 -6.79
N VAL A 538 -10.11 -13.14 -5.52
CA VAL A 538 -11.00 -12.47 -4.56
C VAL A 538 -10.27 -11.42 -3.75
N GLU A 539 -11.02 -10.45 -3.24
CA GLU A 539 -10.57 -9.60 -2.13
C GLU A 539 -10.32 -10.46 -0.88
N TYR A 540 -9.35 -10.02 -0.08
CA TYR A 540 -9.06 -10.55 1.26
C TYR A 540 -9.06 -9.39 2.25
N ASP A 541 -9.28 -9.68 3.52
CA ASP A 541 -9.04 -8.70 4.59
C ASP A 541 -7.53 -8.55 4.81
N TYR A 542 -7.06 -7.32 5.05
CA TYR A 542 -5.65 -7.00 5.29
C TYR A 542 -5.46 -6.32 6.65
N THR A 543 -4.30 -6.54 7.28
CA THR A 543 -3.97 -5.97 8.60
C THR A 543 -3.82 -4.46 8.50
N GLU A 544 -3.09 -4.01 7.49
CA GLU A 544 -2.83 -2.61 7.15
C GLU A 544 -4.13 -1.85 6.85
N CYS A 545 -4.93 -2.26 5.87
CA CYS A 545 -6.17 -1.58 5.52
C CYS A 545 -7.17 -1.52 6.70
N THR A 546 -7.20 -2.58 7.53
CA THR A 546 -8.04 -2.59 8.74
C THR A 546 -7.53 -1.60 9.79
N SER A 547 -6.21 -1.47 9.95
CA SER A 547 -5.60 -0.52 10.88
C SER A 547 -5.88 0.93 10.47
N SER A 548 -5.61 1.31 9.22
CA SER A 548 -5.92 2.64 8.68
C SER A 548 -7.36 3.04 9.00
N CYS A 549 -8.32 2.14 8.73
CA CYS A 549 -9.74 2.36 8.98
C CYS A 549 -10.06 2.55 10.48
N ILE A 550 -9.42 1.80 11.39
CA ILE A 550 -9.54 2.00 12.84
C ILE A 550 -9.04 3.41 13.20
N MET A 551 -7.86 3.80 12.71
CA MET A 551 -7.20 5.07 13.03
C MET A 551 -8.06 6.28 12.65
N ALA A 552 -8.56 6.30 11.41
CA ALA A 552 -9.41 7.38 10.92
C ALA A 552 -10.73 7.48 11.71
N LEU A 553 -11.35 6.33 12.05
CA LEU A 553 -12.58 6.29 12.84
C LEU A 553 -12.36 6.70 14.32
N VAL A 554 -11.21 6.37 14.92
CA VAL A 554 -10.84 6.82 16.27
C VAL A 554 -10.66 8.34 16.30
N LEU A 555 -9.92 8.91 15.34
CA LEU A 555 -9.69 10.35 15.23
C LEU A 555 -11.00 11.12 14.96
N TYR A 556 -11.87 10.62 14.07
CA TYR A 556 -13.17 11.25 13.87
C TYR A 556 -14.06 11.17 15.12
N ARG A 557 -14.03 10.05 15.85
CA ARG A 557 -14.78 9.89 17.13
C ARG A 557 -14.30 10.86 18.20
N GLN A 558 -13.00 11.20 18.25
CA GLN A 558 -12.47 12.24 19.15
C GLN A 558 -13.00 13.62 18.77
N ARG A 559 -13.06 13.94 17.46
CA ARG A 559 -13.57 15.21 16.94
C ARG A 559 -15.08 15.38 17.09
N ASN A 560 -15.85 14.32 16.89
CA ASN A 560 -17.31 14.33 16.94
C ASN A 560 -17.83 13.04 17.62
N PRO A 561 -17.88 12.99 18.97
CA PRO A 561 -18.23 11.79 19.72
C PRO A 561 -19.72 11.40 19.62
N HIS A 562 -20.56 12.24 19.01
CA HIS A 562 -22.00 11.99 18.87
C HIS A 562 -22.37 11.36 17.52
N TYR A 563 -21.71 11.77 16.43
CA TYR A 563 -22.05 11.30 15.08
C TYR A 563 -21.86 9.78 14.95
N ARG A 564 -22.95 9.08 14.63
CA ARG A 564 -23.04 7.61 14.51
C ARG A 564 -22.33 6.82 15.62
N ARG A 565 -22.25 7.36 16.86
CA ARG A 565 -21.41 6.85 17.98
C ARG A 565 -21.44 5.32 18.15
N LYS A 566 -22.62 4.70 18.05
CA LYS A 566 -22.81 3.25 18.17
C LYS A 566 -22.18 2.46 17.02
N ASP A 567 -22.34 2.92 15.79
CA ASP A 567 -21.81 2.27 14.58
C ASP A 567 -20.30 2.43 14.52
N VAL A 568 -19.78 3.65 14.73
CA VAL A 568 -18.34 3.94 14.77
C VAL A 568 -17.63 3.07 15.83
N THR A 569 -18.18 3.01 17.05
CA THR A 569 -17.61 2.19 18.13
C THR A 569 -17.69 0.69 17.83
N ARG A 570 -18.79 0.21 17.23
CA ARG A 570 -18.92 -1.19 16.79
C ARG A 570 -17.90 -1.54 15.70
N THR A 571 -17.69 -0.62 14.75
CA THR A 571 -16.78 -0.78 13.62
C THR A 571 -15.33 -0.88 14.10
N ILE A 572 -14.90 0.05 14.97
CA ILE A 572 -13.60 0.03 15.64
C ILE A 572 -13.40 -1.29 16.40
N ASN A 573 -14.34 -1.68 17.26
CA ASN A 573 -14.20 -2.89 18.10
C ASN A 573 -14.10 -4.18 17.26
N ARG A 574 -14.78 -4.24 16.09
CA ARG A 574 -14.67 -5.35 15.15
C ARG A 574 -13.32 -5.37 14.42
N GLY A 575 -12.80 -4.20 14.05
CA GLY A 575 -11.46 -4.08 13.47
C GLY A 575 -10.38 -4.54 14.44
N VAL A 576 -10.43 -4.08 15.70
CA VAL A 576 -9.48 -4.49 16.75
C VAL A 576 -9.52 -6.01 16.98
N ALA A 577 -10.72 -6.60 17.03
CA ALA A 577 -10.87 -8.05 17.12
C ALA A 577 -10.27 -8.79 15.91
N TYR A 578 -10.41 -8.23 14.70
CA TYR A 578 -9.74 -8.75 13.51
C TYR A 578 -8.21 -8.66 13.62
N ILE A 579 -7.64 -7.50 13.95
CA ILE A 579 -6.18 -7.32 14.11
C ILE A 579 -5.61 -8.33 15.11
N LEU A 580 -6.25 -8.51 16.27
CA LEU A 580 -5.84 -9.51 17.27
C LEU A 580 -5.95 -10.95 16.75
N SER A 581 -6.90 -11.25 15.87
CA SER A 581 -7.06 -12.59 15.26
C SER A 581 -6.02 -12.93 14.19
N GLN A 582 -5.36 -11.92 13.60
CA GLN A 582 -4.35 -12.10 12.55
C GLN A 582 -2.92 -12.23 13.09
N GLN A 583 -2.70 -12.08 14.41
CA GLN A 583 -1.37 -12.25 14.98
C GLN A 583 -0.92 -13.72 14.88
N ARG A 584 0.27 -13.93 14.30
CA ARG A 584 0.91 -15.23 14.16
C ARG A 584 1.47 -15.72 15.49
N SER A 585 1.73 -17.02 15.59
CA SER A 585 2.23 -17.67 16.82
C SER A 585 3.64 -17.23 17.25
N ASP A 586 4.40 -16.59 16.36
CA ASP A 586 5.70 -15.97 16.64
C ASP A 586 5.61 -14.50 17.10
N GLY A 587 4.41 -13.94 17.17
CA GLY A 587 4.13 -12.55 17.55
C GLY A 587 3.99 -11.57 16.38
N SER A 588 4.30 -11.98 15.15
CA SER A 588 4.23 -11.11 13.97
C SER A 588 2.82 -10.96 13.40
N TRP A 589 2.63 -9.95 12.54
CA TRP A 589 1.52 -9.85 11.60
C TRP A 589 2.09 -9.85 10.19
N MET A 590 1.43 -10.52 9.24
CA MET A 590 1.88 -10.54 7.84
C MET A 590 1.11 -9.49 7.03
N ALA A 591 1.83 -8.55 6.42
CA ALA A 591 1.30 -7.62 5.44
C ALA A 591 1.19 -8.24 4.04
N SER A 592 0.41 -7.60 3.17
CA SER A 592 0.30 -7.88 1.73
C SER A 592 0.72 -6.71 0.84
N TRP A 593 0.71 -5.47 1.36
CA TRP A 593 1.00 -4.25 0.62
C TRP A 593 2.37 -3.63 0.93
N GLY A 594 3.00 -4.05 2.02
CA GLY A 594 4.41 -3.79 2.33
C GLY A 594 5.16 -5.09 2.64
N ILE A 595 6.50 -5.03 2.66
CA ILE A 595 7.37 -6.18 2.95
C ILE A 595 7.90 -6.07 4.40
N ALA A 596 7.47 -6.89 5.36
CA ALA A 596 6.28 -7.74 5.35
C ALA A 596 5.75 -7.90 6.79
N CYS A 597 6.60 -8.36 7.71
CA CYS A 597 6.27 -8.43 9.13
C CYS A 597 6.53 -7.12 9.87
N THR A 598 7.55 -6.33 9.47
CA THR A 598 7.78 -4.99 10.02
C THR A 598 6.65 -4.02 9.67
N TYR A 599 6.15 -4.09 8.42
CA TYR A 599 4.99 -3.32 7.97
C TYR A 599 3.71 -3.76 8.71
N GLY A 600 3.44 -5.08 8.76
CA GLY A 600 2.28 -5.62 9.46
C GLY A 600 2.28 -5.28 10.95
N ALA A 601 3.43 -5.33 11.62
CA ALA A 601 3.57 -4.96 13.02
C ALA A 601 3.41 -3.45 13.27
N PHE A 602 3.89 -2.58 12.38
CA PHE A 602 3.64 -1.13 12.46
C PHE A 602 2.14 -0.83 12.47
N PHE A 603 1.41 -1.26 11.43
CA PHE A 603 -0.04 -1.02 11.35
C PHE A 603 -0.81 -1.70 12.49
N ALA A 604 -0.46 -2.93 12.87
CA ALA A 604 -1.16 -3.62 13.96
C ALA A 604 -0.96 -2.93 15.31
N LEU A 605 0.27 -2.51 15.63
CA LEU A 605 0.58 -1.89 16.92
C LEU A 605 0.09 -0.43 17.01
N GLU A 606 0.03 0.31 15.90
CA GLU A 606 -0.63 1.63 15.83
C GLU A 606 -2.13 1.53 16.18
N ALA A 607 -2.89 0.66 15.50
CA ALA A 607 -4.33 0.52 15.73
C ALA A 607 -4.67 -0.03 17.13
N LEU A 608 -3.81 -0.87 17.71
CA LEU A 608 -3.96 -1.35 19.08
C LEU A 608 -3.70 -0.23 20.10
N ALA A 609 -2.64 0.57 19.90
CA ALA A 609 -2.31 1.70 20.77
C ALA A 609 -3.45 2.74 20.81
N CYS A 610 -4.04 3.07 19.66
CA CYS A 610 -5.13 4.06 19.59
C CYS A 610 -6.49 3.59 20.15
N VAL A 611 -6.58 2.36 20.65
CA VAL A 611 -7.69 1.89 21.51
C VAL A 611 -7.25 1.57 22.96
N GLY A 612 -6.04 1.98 23.35
CA GLY A 612 -5.50 1.83 24.71
C GLY A 612 -4.82 0.47 24.99
N LEU A 613 -4.53 -0.32 23.96
CA LEU A 613 -3.82 -1.59 24.10
C LEU A 613 -2.32 -1.35 23.84
N THR A 614 -1.54 -1.40 24.91
CA THR A 614 -0.10 -1.10 24.95
C THR A 614 0.67 -2.28 25.56
N TYR A 615 1.99 -2.18 25.62
CA TYR A 615 2.87 -3.22 26.15
C TYR A 615 2.52 -3.62 27.60
N ASP A 616 2.13 -2.65 28.44
CA ASP A 616 1.74 -2.93 29.83
C ASP A 616 0.32 -3.51 29.96
N SER A 617 -0.57 -3.26 28.98
CA SER A 617 -1.98 -3.65 29.06
C SER A 617 -2.38 -4.88 28.23
N ASN A 618 -1.55 -5.33 27.28
CA ASN A 618 -1.94 -6.41 26.36
C ASN A 618 -0.81 -7.35 25.90
N SER A 619 -0.99 -8.67 26.09
CA SER A 619 0.02 -9.67 25.71
C SER A 619 0.24 -9.86 24.20
N ALA A 620 -0.70 -9.45 23.34
CA ALA A 620 -0.49 -9.42 21.89
C ALA A 620 0.50 -8.31 21.51
N VAL A 621 0.39 -7.14 22.15
CA VAL A 621 1.32 -6.02 21.97
C VAL A 621 2.72 -6.41 22.45
N GLN A 622 2.82 -7.07 23.62
CA GLN A 622 4.08 -7.63 24.13
C GLN A 622 4.75 -8.56 23.11
N ARG A 623 4.04 -9.59 22.61
CA ARG A 623 4.56 -10.51 21.59
C ARG A 623 4.97 -9.81 20.30
N GLY A 624 4.27 -8.76 19.89
CA GLY A 624 4.63 -7.94 18.73
C GLY A 624 5.95 -7.21 18.91
N CYS A 625 6.18 -6.65 20.10
CA CYS A 625 7.44 -6.00 20.45
C CYS A 625 8.58 -7.02 20.58
N ASP A 626 8.34 -8.14 21.27
CA ASP A 626 9.30 -9.25 21.42
C ASP A 626 9.75 -9.79 20.05
N PHE A 627 8.79 -9.96 19.12
CA PHE A 627 9.08 -10.32 17.75
C PHE A 627 10.00 -9.30 17.08
N LEU A 628 9.66 -8.00 17.12
CA LEU A 628 10.45 -6.95 16.46
C LEU A 628 11.86 -6.86 17.05
N VAL A 629 12.01 -6.74 18.37
CA VAL A 629 13.33 -6.63 19.04
C VAL A 629 14.23 -7.82 18.70
N LYS A 630 13.66 -9.02 18.55
CA LYS A 630 14.40 -10.22 18.13
C LYS A 630 14.95 -10.17 16.69
N GLN A 631 14.37 -9.38 15.78
CA GLN A 631 14.85 -9.22 14.41
C GLN A 631 15.80 -8.01 14.21
N GLN A 632 16.16 -7.29 15.27
CA GLN A 632 17.07 -6.15 15.18
C GLN A 632 18.48 -6.61 14.79
N GLN A 633 19.06 -5.96 13.78
CA GLN A 633 20.40 -6.25 13.28
C GLN A 633 21.48 -5.57 14.13
N ALA A 634 22.72 -6.03 13.99
CA ALA A 634 23.87 -5.56 14.77
C ALA A 634 24.28 -4.09 14.51
N ASP A 635 23.70 -3.43 13.50
CA ASP A 635 23.84 -2.00 13.23
C ASP A 635 22.72 -1.13 13.83
N GLY A 636 21.76 -1.76 14.54
CA GLY A 636 20.59 -1.10 15.14
C GLY A 636 19.34 -1.06 14.25
N GLY A 637 19.42 -1.51 12.99
CA GLY A 637 18.29 -1.46 12.06
C GLY A 637 17.49 -2.76 11.94
N TRP A 638 16.46 -2.72 11.12
CA TRP A 638 15.65 -3.88 10.71
C TRP A 638 15.73 -4.06 9.20
N GLY A 639 15.66 -5.30 8.71
CA GLY A 639 15.72 -5.57 7.27
C GLY A 639 15.17 -6.93 6.91
N GLU A 640 14.21 -6.99 6.00
CA GLU A 640 13.60 -8.22 5.47
C GLU A 640 13.31 -8.14 3.97
N THR A 641 13.07 -9.29 3.34
CA THR A 641 12.99 -9.45 1.88
C THR A 641 11.61 -9.89 1.41
N MET A 642 11.32 -9.75 0.11
CA MET A 642 10.09 -10.28 -0.52
C MET A 642 9.88 -11.79 -0.25
N GLN A 643 10.96 -12.52 0.03
CA GLN A 643 10.90 -13.92 0.41
C GLN A 643 10.12 -14.15 1.72
N SER A 644 9.94 -13.13 2.58
CA SER A 644 9.07 -13.22 3.76
C SER A 644 7.63 -13.60 3.40
N ILE A 645 7.13 -13.05 2.29
CA ILE A 645 5.75 -13.26 1.81
C ILE A 645 5.65 -14.58 1.02
N ILE A 646 6.70 -14.93 0.28
CA ILE A 646 6.77 -16.16 -0.52
C ILE A 646 6.88 -17.41 0.38
N GLU A 647 7.59 -17.33 1.51
CA GLU A 647 7.76 -18.43 2.48
C GLU A 647 6.82 -18.35 3.70
N ASP A 648 5.92 -17.35 3.75
CA ASP A 648 4.94 -17.11 4.83
C ASP A 648 5.58 -17.07 6.24
N LYS A 649 6.75 -16.44 6.36
CA LYS A 649 7.56 -16.33 7.59
C LYS A 649 8.55 -15.16 7.47
N TYR A 650 9.10 -14.64 8.55
CA TYR A 650 10.15 -13.61 8.43
C TYR A 650 11.43 -14.13 7.73
N VAL A 651 11.91 -13.42 6.70
CA VAL A 651 13.18 -13.69 6.03
C VAL A 651 14.06 -12.43 6.04
N GLN A 652 14.99 -12.42 7.00
CA GLN A 652 16.01 -11.39 7.21
C GLN A 652 16.76 -11.04 5.91
N ALA A 653 17.00 -9.75 5.68
CA ALA A 653 17.86 -9.24 4.61
C ALA A 653 19.32 -9.14 5.06
N ASP A 654 20.25 -9.16 4.09
CA ASP A 654 21.72 -9.14 4.31
C ASP A 654 22.25 -7.89 5.04
N ALA A 655 21.43 -6.83 5.06
CA ALA A 655 21.68 -5.55 5.73
C ALA A 655 20.32 -4.98 6.19
N SER A 656 20.35 -4.01 7.10
CA SER A 656 19.16 -3.29 7.54
C SER A 656 18.74 -2.22 6.53
N HIS A 657 17.45 -1.89 6.51
CA HIS A 657 16.82 -0.93 5.62
C HIS A 657 16.17 0.20 6.45
N THR A 658 16.38 1.44 6.04
CA THR A 658 15.94 2.68 6.70
C THR A 658 14.41 2.71 6.87
N VAL A 659 13.63 2.44 5.83
CA VAL A 659 12.16 2.38 5.91
C VAL A 659 11.64 1.28 6.86
N GLN A 660 12.18 0.05 6.77
CA GLN A 660 11.79 -1.03 7.69
C GLN A 660 12.23 -0.76 9.14
N THR A 661 13.34 -0.04 9.32
CA THR A 661 13.79 0.48 10.62
C THR A 661 12.83 1.54 11.16
N ALA A 662 12.33 2.45 10.31
CA ALA A 662 11.30 3.43 10.69
C ALA A 662 10.01 2.73 11.12
N TRP A 663 9.50 1.76 10.35
CA TRP A 663 8.33 0.96 10.72
C TRP A 663 8.51 0.25 12.06
N ALA A 664 9.64 -0.43 12.29
CA ALA A 664 9.91 -1.11 13.55
C ALA A 664 10.01 -0.11 14.73
N CYS A 665 10.65 1.05 14.54
CA CYS A 665 10.71 2.10 15.56
C CYS A 665 9.32 2.66 15.88
N LEU A 666 8.50 2.97 14.87
CA LEU A 666 7.12 3.46 15.04
C LEU A 666 6.26 2.42 15.78
N ALA A 667 6.31 1.15 15.35
CA ALA A 667 5.60 0.04 15.98
C ALA A 667 5.90 -0.08 17.48
N LEU A 668 7.19 -0.03 17.87
CA LEU A 668 7.63 -0.08 19.26
C LEU A 668 7.25 1.19 20.04
N MET A 669 7.25 2.37 19.40
CA MET A 669 6.83 3.63 20.03
C MET A 669 5.31 3.68 20.28
N HIS A 670 4.48 3.31 19.30
CA HIS A 670 3.01 3.22 19.48
C HIS A 670 2.66 2.18 20.56
N ALA A 671 3.32 1.02 20.56
CA ALA A 671 3.14 0.00 21.59
C ALA A 671 3.49 0.46 23.02
N GLY A 672 4.25 1.55 23.19
CA GLY A 672 4.78 1.96 24.49
C GLY A 672 5.83 0.99 25.02
N PHE A 673 6.69 0.44 24.16
CA PHE A 673 7.72 -0.53 24.54
C PHE A 673 8.71 0.07 25.58
N PRO A 674 8.95 -0.59 26.72
CA PRO A 674 9.60 0.06 27.88
C PRO A 674 11.12 0.25 27.74
N ASP A 675 11.82 -0.50 26.88
CA ASP A 675 13.24 -0.25 26.62
C ASP A 675 13.42 0.65 25.38
N ALA A 676 13.90 1.87 25.62
CA ALA A 676 14.19 2.83 24.57
C ALA A 676 15.49 2.53 23.79
N ALA A 677 16.31 1.54 24.18
CA ALA A 677 17.59 1.27 23.53
C ALA A 677 17.45 0.75 22.07
N PRO A 678 16.61 -0.27 21.74
CA PRO A 678 16.37 -0.68 20.36
C PRO A 678 15.93 0.47 19.47
N ILE A 679 14.98 1.28 19.94
CA ILE A 679 14.44 2.45 19.24
C ILE A 679 15.56 3.50 19.02
N ARG A 680 16.40 3.76 20.03
CA ARG A 680 17.49 4.75 19.94
C ARG A 680 18.54 4.37 18.91
N GLU A 681 18.94 3.09 18.84
CA GLU A 681 19.92 2.66 17.84
C GLU A 681 19.33 2.66 16.43
N GLY A 682 18.05 2.31 16.25
CA GLY A 682 17.35 2.48 14.97
C GLY A 682 17.31 3.95 14.51
N ILE A 683 16.95 4.88 15.40
CA ILE A 683 16.96 6.33 15.12
C ILE A 683 18.38 6.82 14.78
N ARG A 684 19.39 6.38 15.54
CA ARG A 684 20.81 6.71 15.31
C ARG A 684 21.30 6.21 13.95
N LEU A 685 20.91 5.00 13.55
CA LEU A 685 21.20 4.44 12.23
C LEU A 685 20.57 5.32 11.13
N MET A 686 19.27 5.63 11.24
CA MET A 686 18.58 6.47 10.25
C MET A 686 19.21 7.87 10.12
N ILE A 687 19.57 8.53 11.23
CA ILE A 687 20.31 9.80 11.20
C ILE A 687 21.66 9.64 10.49
N SER A 688 22.41 8.57 10.78
CA SER A 688 23.72 8.32 10.17
C SER A 688 23.68 8.05 8.65
N ARG A 689 22.50 7.71 8.12
CA ARG A 689 22.25 7.49 6.68
C ARG A 689 21.77 8.76 5.95
N GLN A 690 21.42 9.83 6.67
CA GLN A 690 20.97 11.08 6.05
C GLN A 690 22.16 11.86 5.45
N ARG A 691 21.98 12.37 4.23
CA ARG A 691 22.93 13.25 3.54
C ARG A 691 22.73 14.72 3.95
N ALA A 692 23.76 15.53 3.71
CA ALA A 692 23.82 16.96 4.09
C ALA A 692 22.71 17.86 3.47
N ASN A 693 22.04 17.44 2.41
CA ASN A 693 20.89 18.10 1.80
C ASN A 693 19.54 17.73 2.45
N GLY A 694 19.51 16.80 3.42
CA GLY A 694 18.31 16.27 4.07
C GLY A 694 17.85 14.90 3.53
N GLU A 695 18.62 14.30 2.61
CA GLU A 695 18.25 13.16 1.78
C GLU A 695 18.54 11.79 2.40
N TRP A 696 17.67 10.79 2.20
CA TRP A 696 17.91 9.39 2.58
C TRP A 696 18.05 8.50 1.34
N PRO A 697 19.23 7.88 1.11
CA PRO A 697 19.53 7.16 -0.12
C PRO A 697 18.57 5.98 -0.33
N GLN A 698 18.08 5.81 -1.56
CA GLN A 698 17.21 4.68 -1.90
C GLN A 698 17.88 3.33 -1.66
N GLU A 699 17.20 2.49 -0.89
CA GLU A 699 17.58 1.09 -0.66
C GLU A 699 16.67 0.11 -1.45
N LYS A 700 16.60 -1.15 -1.00
CA LYS A 700 15.95 -2.27 -1.69
C LYS A 700 14.41 -2.12 -1.79
N ALA A 701 13.77 -3.16 -2.33
CA ALA A 701 12.31 -3.27 -2.34
C ALA A 701 11.72 -3.37 -0.93
N VAL A 702 10.73 -2.52 -0.59
CA VAL A 702 9.84 -2.75 0.59
C VAL A 702 8.33 -2.59 0.30
N GLY A 703 7.92 -2.26 -0.93
CA GLY A 703 6.52 -2.34 -1.36
C GLY A 703 6.11 -3.75 -1.80
N CYS A 704 4.86 -4.13 -1.55
CA CYS A 704 4.23 -5.33 -2.09
C CYS A 704 2.83 -5.01 -2.66
N GLY A 705 2.17 -6.00 -3.26
CA GLY A 705 0.84 -5.89 -3.88
C GLY A 705 0.92 -6.04 -5.41
N ILE A 706 0.17 -6.92 -6.08
CA ILE A 706 -0.78 -7.92 -5.58
C ILE A 706 -0.22 -9.28 -5.94
N VAL A 707 0.26 -9.98 -4.91
CA VAL A 707 0.81 -11.35 -4.91
C VAL A 707 1.88 -11.60 -5.97
N THR A 708 3.11 -11.81 -5.52
CA THR A 708 4.30 -12.06 -6.36
C THR A 708 4.72 -10.93 -7.32
N CYS A 709 4.24 -9.70 -7.09
CA CYS A 709 4.68 -8.47 -7.77
C CYS A 709 5.50 -7.55 -6.83
N ILE A 710 6.61 -6.98 -7.33
CA ILE A 710 7.45 -6.02 -6.60
C ILE A 710 7.02 -4.59 -6.94
N THR A 711 6.32 -3.88 -6.04
CA THR A 711 5.78 -2.54 -6.32
C THR A 711 6.82 -1.44 -6.29
N LEU A 712 7.37 -1.07 -7.46
CA LEU A 712 8.24 0.09 -7.68
C LEU A 712 7.53 1.44 -7.41
N SER A 713 6.95 1.64 -6.23
CA SER A 713 6.64 2.98 -5.69
C SER A 713 7.93 3.78 -5.70
N SER A 714 8.09 4.83 -6.51
CA SER A 714 9.39 5.50 -6.70
C SER A 714 9.88 6.36 -5.52
N ASN A 715 9.35 6.08 -4.33
CA ASN A 715 9.86 6.47 -3.02
C ASN A 715 10.47 5.25 -2.28
N VAL A 716 10.69 4.14 -3.03
CA VAL A 716 11.14 2.81 -2.62
C VAL A 716 11.84 2.10 -3.81
N ILE A 717 12.66 1.06 -3.56
CA ILE A 717 13.19 0.08 -4.56
C ILE A 717 14.37 0.67 -5.40
N VAL A 718 15.48 -0.03 -5.73
CA VAL A 718 15.61 -1.34 -6.40
C VAL A 718 16.89 -2.13 -6.05
N CYS A 719 16.73 -3.46 -5.97
CA CYS A 719 17.81 -4.44 -5.84
C CYS A 719 18.60 -4.66 -7.14
N LEU A 720 19.91 -4.89 -7.04
CA LEU A 720 20.67 -5.83 -7.86
C LEU A 720 21.89 -6.35 -7.07
N LEU A 721 22.41 -7.53 -7.45
CA LEU A 721 23.54 -8.25 -6.85
C LEU A 721 24.79 -8.12 -7.75
N PRO A 722 26.01 -8.61 -7.38
CA PRO A 722 26.53 -9.08 -6.08
C PRO A 722 27.85 -8.40 -5.67
N ASP A 723 28.40 -8.72 -4.48
CA ASP A 723 29.87 -8.84 -4.25
C ASP A 723 30.14 -9.44 -2.86
N SER A 724 31.09 -10.36 -2.63
CA SER A 724 31.90 -11.15 -3.57
C SER A 724 32.32 -12.49 -2.93
N CYS A 725 32.46 -13.55 -3.74
CA CYS A 725 33.25 -14.72 -3.32
C CYS A 725 34.74 -14.43 -3.57
N GLN A 726 35.52 -14.24 -2.51
CA GLN A 726 36.98 -14.22 -2.65
C GLN A 726 37.59 -15.63 -2.57
N PRO A 727 38.28 -16.11 -3.63
CA PRO A 727 39.47 -16.93 -3.43
C PRO A 727 40.60 -16.06 -2.84
N THR A 728 41.55 -16.71 -2.14
CA THR A 728 42.46 -16.05 -1.19
C THR A 728 43.68 -15.33 -1.81
N SER A 729 44.31 -14.50 -0.97
CA SER A 729 45.75 -14.09 -0.96
C SER A 729 46.26 -12.93 -1.85
N GLN A 730 46.24 -11.72 -1.24
CA GLN A 730 47.35 -10.76 -1.02
C GLN A 730 48.24 -10.19 -2.19
N PRO A 731 48.94 -9.03 -1.98
CA PRO A 731 49.36 -8.08 -3.03
C PRO A 731 50.90 -8.14 -3.29
N PRO A 732 51.64 -7.12 -3.86
CA PRO A 732 51.25 -5.78 -4.35
C PRO A 732 51.94 -5.25 -5.65
N HIS A 733 51.48 -4.10 -6.20
CA HIS A 733 52.28 -2.85 -6.27
C HIS A 733 51.60 -1.65 -7.02
N ARG A 734 52.02 -0.44 -6.62
CA ARG A 734 51.60 0.94 -6.97
C ARG A 734 51.50 1.30 -8.48
N ALA A 735 50.50 2.13 -8.85
CA ALA A 735 50.72 3.47 -9.46
C ALA A 735 49.44 4.35 -9.58
N ILE A 736 49.44 5.49 -8.87
CA ILE A 736 48.82 6.85 -9.09
C ILE A 736 47.62 7.02 -10.09
N PRO A 737 46.49 7.67 -9.69
CA PRO A 737 45.31 7.98 -10.54
C PRO A 737 45.39 9.34 -11.28
N PRO A 738 44.52 9.61 -12.28
CA PRO A 738 43.47 10.66 -12.13
C PRO A 738 42.15 10.31 -12.90
N PRO A 739 41.23 11.23 -13.27
CA PRO A 739 40.08 11.55 -12.41
C PRO A 739 38.69 11.55 -13.10
N GLN A 740 37.72 10.79 -12.56
CA GLN A 740 36.27 11.02 -12.77
C GLN A 740 35.44 10.09 -11.87
N TYR A 741 34.53 10.66 -11.07
CA TYR A 741 33.18 10.16 -10.74
C TYR A 741 32.55 11.16 -9.74
N LYS A 742 31.61 11.98 -10.22
CA LYS A 742 30.88 13.00 -9.44
C LYS A 742 29.40 12.94 -9.79
N SER A 743 28.61 12.32 -8.91
CA SER A 743 27.15 12.38 -8.88
C SER A 743 26.69 11.76 -7.55
N LEU A 744 26.44 12.59 -6.54
CA LEU A 744 26.26 12.17 -5.14
C LEU A 744 24.87 12.52 -4.55
N LEU A 745 23.95 12.90 -5.43
CA LEU A 745 22.51 12.91 -5.23
C LEU A 745 22.02 11.65 -6.01
N HIS A 746 21.02 10.87 -5.62
CA HIS A 746 19.61 11.26 -5.46
C HIS A 746 18.84 10.36 -4.47
N LEU A 747 17.51 10.58 -4.42
CA LEU A 747 16.44 9.81 -3.75
C LEU A 747 16.29 10.19 -2.28
N LEU A 748 15.10 10.68 -1.89
CA LEU A 748 14.85 11.55 -0.71
C LEU A 748 13.62 11.09 0.11
N ASN A 749 12.60 10.52 -0.54
CA ASN A 749 11.22 10.51 -0.03
C ASN A 749 10.92 9.50 1.10
N GLU A 750 11.92 8.80 1.62
CA GLU A 750 11.82 8.10 2.90
C GLU A 750 11.59 9.06 4.09
N ALA A 751 11.81 10.37 3.87
CA ALA A 751 11.59 11.44 4.85
C ALA A 751 10.21 11.35 5.54
N SER A 752 9.11 11.07 4.83
CA SER A 752 7.75 11.05 5.41
C SER A 752 7.65 10.15 6.64
N LEU A 753 8.10 8.90 6.57
CA LEU A 753 8.03 7.97 7.71
C LEU A 753 9.05 8.30 8.82
N LEU A 754 10.05 9.11 8.50
CA LEU A 754 11.11 9.56 9.41
C LEU A 754 10.78 10.87 10.15
N LEU A 755 9.85 11.67 9.61
CA LEU A 755 9.33 12.88 10.26
C LEU A 755 8.56 12.56 11.55
N CYS A 756 7.89 11.41 11.62
CA CYS A 756 7.15 10.94 12.81
C CYS A 756 8.03 10.62 14.05
N VAL A 757 9.36 10.76 13.97
CA VAL A 757 10.31 10.46 15.06
C VAL A 757 10.35 11.59 16.11
N ARG A 758 9.19 12.02 16.61
CA ARG A 758 9.11 12.95 17.75
C ARG A 758 7.91 12.71 18.69
N HIS A 759 8.26 12.24 19.89
CA HIS A 759 7.43 12.08 21.11
C HIS A 759 6.33 11.01 21.11
N HIS A 760 6.68 9.85 21.66
CA HIS A 760 5.91 9.24 22.75
C HIS A 760 6.58 9.36 24.13
N PHE A 761 7.66 10.15 24.23
CA PHE A 761 8.22 10.65 25.49
C PHE A 761 8.62 12.13 25.35
N MET A 762 7.70 13.03 25.67
CA MET A 762 7.87 14.24 26.51
C MET A 762 6.51 14.95 26.65
N ALA A 763 5.61 14.29 27.39
CA ALA A 763 4.51 14.94 28.09
C ALA A 763 4.58 14.56 29.58
N ALA A 764 5.81 14.56 30.11
CA ALA A 764 6.03 14.68 31.54
C ALA A 764 6.03 16.18 31.84
N ASP A 765 4.91 16.69 32.35
CA ASP A 765 4.77 18.07 32.76
C ASP A 765 5.87 18.45 33.75
N ALA A 766 6.71 19.43 33.40
CA ALA A 766 7.80 19.89 34.28
C ALA A 766 7.29 20.69 35.50
N ASP A 767 6.03 21.14 35.47
CA ASP A 767 5.38 21.96 36.50
C ASP A 767 4.06 21.36 37.05
N ALA A 768 3.69 20.13 36.67
CA ALA A 768 2.53 19.47 37.30
C ALA A 768 2.91 18.83 38.63
N GLU A 769 2.09 19.09 39.65
CA GLU A 769 2.19 18.42 40.95
C GLU A 769 2.13 16.89 40.78
N PRO A 770 2.97 16.11 41.48
CA PRO A 770 3.01 14.66 41.32
C PRO A 770 1.65 14.04 41.64
N ARG A 771 1.06 13.36 40.65
CA ARG A 771 -0.25 12.69 40.80
C ARG A 771 -0.10 11.17 40.90
N THR A 772 -0.98 10.56 41.68
CA THR A 772 -1.04 9.13 41.97
C THR A 772 -2.37 8.55 41.50
N PRO A 773 -2.41 7.40 40.80
CA PRO A 773 -3.66 6.78 40.37
C PRO A 773 -4.54 6.32 41.55
N LEU A 774 -5.84 6.58 41.44
CA LEU A 774 -6.89 5.89 42.18
C LEU A 774 -7.55 4.87 41.27
N SER A 775 -7.70 3.64 41.75
CA SER A 775 -8.36 2.54 41.03
C SER A 775 -9.28 1.75 41.96
N LEU A 776 -10.31 1.11 41.41
CA LEU A 776 -11.05 0.03 42.06
C LEU A 776 -10.37 -1.31 41.73
N ALA A 777 -9.92 -2.03 42.74
CA ALA A 777 -9.55 -3.44 42.63
C ALA A 777 -10.78 -4.33 42.89
N ILE A 778 -11.05 -5.24 41.95
CA ILE A 778 -12.13 -6.23 42.05
C ILE A 778 -11.48 -7.61 42.23
N THR A 779 -11.66 -8.23 43.40
CA THR A 779 -11.10 -9.54 43.72
C THR A 779 -12.19 -10.60 43.88
N SER A 780 -11.85 -11.85 43.56
CA SER A 780 -12.69 -13.02 43.78
C SER A 780 -12.64 -13.44 45.24
N ASN A 781 -13.80 -13.46 45.89
CA ASN A 781 -14.04 -14.03 47.21
C ASN A 781 -15.14 -15.10 47.03
N PRO A 782 -15.10 -16.31 47.62
CA PRO A 782 -15.95 -17.42 47.19
C PRO A 782 -17.46 -17.10 47.15
N GLY A 783 -17.98 -16.90 45.92
CA GLY A 783 -19.37 -16.59 45.62
C GLY A 783 -19.71 -15.11 45.36
N ILE A 784 -18.80 -14.15 45.56
CA ILE A 784 -19.06 -12.69 45.42
C ILE A 784 -17.85 -11.92 44.88
N LYS A 785 -18.05 -10.81 44.16
CA LYS A 785 -16.96 -9.86 43.86
C LYS A 785 -16.71 -8.96 45.07
N HIS A 786 -15.48 -8.97 45.56
CA HIS A 786 -15.04 -8.10 46.65
C HIS A 786 -14.35 -6.86 46.09
N TRP A 787 -14.73 -5.68 46.57
CA TRP A 787 -14.27 -4.38 46.07
C TRP A 787 -13.37 -3.67 47.08
N ALA A 788 -12.28 -3.08 46.58
CA ALA A 788 -11.37 -2.24 47.36
C ALA A 788 -10.85 -1.07 46.52
N LEU A 789 -10.79 0.14 47.09
CA LEU A 789 -10.09 1.25 46.47
C LEU A 789 -8.58 1.10 46.67
N PHE A 790 -7.81 1.43 45.64
CA PHE A 790 -6.36 1.27 45.60
C PHE A 790 -5.69 2.59 45.17
N ILE A 791 -4.76 3.07 45.98
CA ILE A 791 -3.87 4.20 45.69
C ILE A 791 -2.54 3.62 45.22
N ASP A 792 -2.23 3.77 43.93
CA ASP A 792 -1.04 3.20 43.31
C ASP A 792 0.18 4.10 43.44
N ALA A 793 0.61 4.33 44.68
CA ALA A 793 1.76 5.19 44.96
C ALA A 793 3.04 4.65 44.29
N PRO A 794 3.90 5.51 43.70
CA PRO A 794 5.10 5.09 42.98
C PRO A 794 6.16 4.41 43.87
N ASN A 795 6.07 4.59 45.19
CA ASN A 795 6.82 3.82 46.17
C ASN A 795 5.93 2.71 46.73
N GLU A 796 6.40 1.46 46.61
CA GLU A 796 5.77 0.26 47.18
C GLU A 796 5.37 0.42 48.65
N ALA A 797 6.17 1.12 49.45
CA ALA A 797 5.91 1.37 50.87
C ALA A 797 4.68 2.27 51.15
N ALA A 798 4.20 3.02 50.15
CA ALA A 798 3.08 3.95 50.25
C ALA A 798 1.80 3.45 49.55
N LYS A 799 1.88 2.38 48.75
CA LYS A 799 0.74 1.75 48.09
C LYS A 799 -0.31 1.32 49.11
N THR A 800 -1.55 1.75 48.92
CA THR A 800 -2.59 1.65 49.95
C THR A 800 -3.86 1.05 49.40
N THR A 801 -4.35 -0.01 50.05
CA THR A 801 -5.67 -0.63 49.75
C THR A 801 -6.66 -0.28 50.85
N MET A 802 -7.87 0.14 50.46
CA MET A 802 -8.93 0.68 51.33
C MET A 802 -10.23 -0.07 51.05
N GLN A 803 -10.74 -0.79 52.05
CA GLN A 803 -11.86 -1.71 51.92
C GLN A 803 -12.61 -1.86 53.25
N ILE A 804 -13.74 -2.54 53.24
CA ILE A 804 -14.33 -3.10 54.46
C ILE A 804 -14.07 -4.60 54.53
N LEU A 805 -13.85 -5.11 55.74
CA LEU A 805 -13.71 -6.55 56.02
C LEU A 805 -14.75 -6.96 57.06
N GLY A 806 -15.00 -8.27 57.16
CA GLY A 806 -16.04 -8.84 58.04
C GLY A 806 -17.10 -9.61 57.25
N ALA A 807 -18.33 -9.64 57.78
CA ALA A 807 -19.46 -10.32 57.17
C ALA A 807 -20.76 -9.52 57.40
N ARG A 808 -21.84 -9.90 56.73
CA ARG A 808 -23.17 -9.25 56.76
C ARG A 808 -23.58 -8.82 58.17
N GLY A 809 -23.75 -7.50 58.38
CA GLY A 809 -24.10 -6.88 59.66
C GLY A 809 -22.95 -6.66 60.66
N ARG A 810 -21.71 -7.01 60.30
CA ARG A 810 -20.48 -6.82 61.11
C ARG A 810 -19.25 -6.54 60.22
N TYR A 811 -19.38 -5.55 59.34
CA TYR A 811 -18.25 -4.99 58.59
C TYR A 811 -17.51 -3.91 59.41
N PHE A 812 -16.21 -3.79 59.16
CA PHE A 812 -15.31 -2.79 59.75
C PHE A 812 -14.32 -2.29 58.69
N PRO A 813 -13.80 -1.05 58.78
CA PRO A 813 -12.89 -0.52 57.76
C PRO A 813 -11.51 -1.18 57.89
N SER A 814 -10.86 -1.40 56.76
CA SER A 814 -9.49 -1.91 56.67
C SER A 814 -8.71 -1.07 55.67
N LEU A 815 -7.74 -0.33 56.20
CA LEU A 815 -6.76 0.43 55.43
C LEU A 815 -5.41 -0.28 55.57
N GLN A 816 -4.84 -0.68 54.44
CA GLN A 816 -3.64 -1.54 54.41
C GLN A 816 -2.54 -0.84 53.61
N THR A 817 -1.44 -0.52 54.29
CA THR A 817 -0.25 0.13 53.74
C THR A 817 0.99 -0.53 54.34
N PRO A 818 1.94 -1.06 53.55
CA PRO A 818 1.86 -1.27 52.11
C PRO A 818 0.87 -2.39 51.73
N SER A 819 0.14 -2.21 50.63
CA SER A 819 -0.70 -3.25 50.03
C SER A 819 -0.86 -3.00 48.53
N ASP A 820 -0.67 -4.03 47.70
CA ASP A 820 -0.81 -3.97 46.24
C ASP A 820 -1.71 -5.12 45.74
N PRO A 821 -2.92 -4.85 45.24
CA PRO A 821 -3.87 -5.89 44.84
C PRO A 821 -3.40 -6.70 43.62
N ARG A 822 -2.44 -6.20 42.82
CA ARG A 822 -1.87 -6.95 41.68
C ARG A 822 -1.04 -8.16 42.12
N LYS A 823 -0.70 -8.26 43.41
CA LYS A 823 -0.02 -9.42 44.00
C LYS A 823 -0.99 -10.50 44.48
N LEU A 824 -2.30 -10.27 44.41
CA LEU A 824 -3.32 -11.23 44.78
C LEU A 824 -3.69 -12.11 43.59
N THR A 825 -3.55 -13.43 43.74
CA THR A 825 -4.00 -14.42 42.72
C THR A 825 -5.51 -14.45 42.53
N SER A 826 -6.27 -13.72 43.36
CA SER A 826 -7.71 -13.53 43.26
C SER A 826 -8.12 -12.23 42.56
N LEU A 827 -7.19 -11.39 42.09
CA LEU A 827 -7.54 -10.18 41.33
C LEU A 827 -8.22 -10.56 40.01
N ILE A 828 -9.43 -10.06 39.80
CA ILE A 828 -10.20 -10.22 38.56
C ILE A 828 -9.90 -9.03 37.62
N GLU A 829 -9.95 -7.82 38.17
CA GLU A 829 -9.87 -6.58 37.40
C GLU A 829 -9.35 -5.42 38.27
N LEU A 830 -8.65 -4.47 37.65
CA LEU A 830 -8.26 -3.19 38.27
C LEU A 830 -8.79 -2.06 37.38
N CYS A 831 -9.91 -1.45 37.78
CA CYS A 831 -10.57 -0.38 37.04
C CYS A 831 -9.98 0.97 37.45
N PRO A 832 -9.34 1.74 36.55
CA PRO A 832 -8.89 3.09 36.87
C PRO A 832 -10.08 4.02 37.13
N LEU A 833 -9.91 4.98 38.05
CA LEU A 833 -10.92 6.00 38.37
C LEU A 833 -10.44 7.40 37.97
N CYS A 834 -9.37 7.90 38.60
CA CYS A 834 -8.83 9.23 38.38
C CYS A 834 -7.38 9.34 38.90
N MET A 835 -6.76 10.51 38.71
CA MET A 835 -5.43 10.85 39.23
C MET A 835 -5.54 11.84 40.40
N ILE A 836 -5.10 11.45 41.60
CA ILE A 836 -5.12 12.28 42.82
C ILE A 836 -3.79 13.04 42.95
N ALA A 837 -3.81 14.31 43.34
CA ALA A 837 -2.58 15.04 43.70
C ALA A 837 -1.95 14.49 45.00
N ALA A 838 -0.62 14.53 45.13
CA ALA A 838 0.08 13.87 46.25
C ALA A 838 -0.29 14.39 47.64
N ASP A 839 -0.65 15.66 47.78
CA ASP A 839 -1.12 16.29 49.02
C ASP A 839 -2.47 15.70 49.49
N LYS A 840 -3.36 15.38 48.55
CA LYS A 840 -4.70 14.84 48.80
C LYS A 840 -4.70 13.35 49.19
N ILE A 841 -3.58 12.64 49.12
CA ILE A 841 -3.51 11.18 49.38
C ILE A 841 -4.00 10.82 50.79
N GLU A 842 -3.60 11.57 51.83
CA GLU A 842 -4.06 11.30 53.19
C GLU A 842 -5.54 11.65 53.38
N ALA A 843 -6.03 12.71 52.73
CA ALA A 843 -7.47 13.05 52.75
C ALA A 843 -8.33 11.92 52.15
N VAL A 844 -7.86 11.23 51.11
CA VAL A 844 -8.55 10.03 50.57
C VAL A 844 -8.62 8.91 51.61
N LYS A 845 -7.52 8.66 52.34
CA LYS A 845 -7.46 7.64 53.39
C LYS A 845 -8.37 7.98 54.58
N GLU A 846 -8.37 9.23 55.02
CA GLU A 846 -9.23 9.73 56.09
C GLU A 846 -10.71 9.62 55.71
N ILE A 847 -11.10 10.07 54.50
CA ILE A 847 -12.48 9.97 54.01
C ILE A 847 -12.91 8.51 53.85
N ALA A 848 -12.03 7.62 53.37
CA ALA A 848 -12.32 6.19 53.31
C ALA A 848 -12.57 5.61 54.71
N TYR A 849 -11.67 5.88 55.67
CA TYR A 849 -11.78 5.37 57.04
C TYR A 849 -12.97 5.95 57.82
N ALA A 850 -13.35 7.22 57.56
CA ALA A 850 -14.48 7.90 58.20
C ALA A 850 -15.84 7.64 57.52
N THR A 851 -15.87 6.99 56.35
CA THR A 851 -17.13 6.70 55.64
C THR A 851 -17.98 5.72 56.44
N ARG A 852 -19.25 6.09 56.70
CA ARG A 852 -20.20 5.31 57.51
C ARG A 852 -20.49 3.95 56.87
N ILE A 853 -20.03 2.89 57.52
CA ILE A 853 -20.43 1.52 57.23
C ILE A 853 -21.84 1.27 57.76
N ARG A 854 -22.78 0.95 56.86
CA ARG A 854 -24.21 0.78 57.15
C ARG A 854 -24.51 -0.67 57.57
N ASN A 855 -23.96 -1.10 58.70
CA ASN A 855 -24.13 -2.47 59.24
C ASN A 855 -25.58 -2.83 59.63
N GLU A 856 -26.43 -1.83 59.79
CA GLU A 856 -27.87 -1.93 60.00
C GLU A 856 -28.66 -2.28 58.73
N GLU A 857 -28.08 -2.08 57.54
CA GLU A 857 -28.72 -2.37 56.25
C GLU A 857 -28.36 -3.79 55.78
N ALA A 858 -29.38 -4.57 55.43
CA ALA A 858 -29.21 -5.99 55.16
C ALA A 858 -28.54 -6.27 53.80
N ASP A 859 -28.61 -5.34 52.86
CA ASP A 859 -28.07 -5.40 51.49
C ASP A 859 -26.71 -4.68 51.34
N TYR A 860 -26.22 -4.03 52.39
CA TYR A 860 -24.95 -3.28 52.35
C TYR A 860 -23.73 -4.19 52.15
N SER A 861 -22.83 -3.79 51.25
CA SER A 861 -21.64 -4.55 50.86
C SER A 861 -20.39 -3.69 50.67
N CYS A 862 -19.27 -4.34 50.37
CA CYS A 862 -18.02 -3.65 50.00
C CYS A 862 -18.16 -2.80 48.71
N GLN A 863 -19.08 -3.16 47.83
CA GLN A 863 -19.35 -2.43 46.58
C GLN A 863 -20.04 -1.09 46.90
N ASP A 864 -21.02 -1.13 47.81
CA ASP A 864 -21.74 0.05 48.32
C ASP A 864 -20.82 0.98 49.10
N TYR A 865 -19.96 0.43 49.96
CA TYR A 865 -18.93 1.19 50.68
C TYR A 865 -18.01 1.96 49.73
N VAL A 866 -17.52 1.35 48.64
CA VAL A 866 -16.69 2.08 47.67
C VAL A 866 -17.48 3.21 47.00
N LEU A 867 -18.75 3.00 46.66
CA LEU A 867 -19.59 4.05 46.08
C LEU A 867 -19.91 5.18 47.08
N ASP A 868 -20.07 4.86 48.37
CA ASP A 868 -20.18 5.84 49.47
C ASP A 868 -18.89 6.67 49.58
N VAL A 869 -17.72 6.02 49.56
CA VAL A 869 -16.41 6.71 49.62
C VAL A 869 -16.24 7.64 48.41
N LEU A 870 -16.47 7.17 47.19
CA LEU A 870 -16.37 8.01 45.98
C LEU A 870 -17.30 9.24 46.06
N SER A 871 -18.53 9.05 46.53
CA SER A 871 -19.51 10.14 46.67
C SER A 871 -19.14 11.12 47.81
N ASN A 872 -18.40 10.66 48.83
CA ASN A 872 -17.79 11.55 49.83
C ASN A 872 -16.58 12.32 49.24
N LEU A 873 -15.71 11.67 48.46
CA LEU A 873 -14.54 12.31 47.81
C LEU A 873 -14.94 13.45 46.85
N GLU A 874 -16.07 13.29 46.17
CA GLU A 874 -16.71 14.35 45.36
C GLU A 874 -17.21 15.51 46.21
N ARG A 875 -17.92 15.22 47.31
CA ARG A 875 -18.50 16.26 48.19
C ARG A 875 -17.42 17.10 48.87
N GLU A 876 -16.34 16.49 49.33
CA GLU A 876 -15.22 17.19 49.98
C GLU A 876 -14.23 17.82 48.96
N GLY A 877 -14.51 17.78 47.65
CA GLY A 877 -13.66 18.38 46.62
C GLY A 877 -12.28 17.71 46.46
N VAL A 878 -12.13 16.48 46.93
CA VAL A 878 -10.88 15.71 46.81
C VAL A 878 -10.72 15.21 45.38
N VAL A 879 -11.80 14.70 44.78
CA VAL A 879 -11.93 14.39 43.35
C VAL A 879 -12.97 15.33 42.73
N ASP A 880 -12.74 15.82 41.50
CA ASP A 880 -13.73 16.64 40.81
C ASP A 880 -14.82 15.77 40.17
N GLY A 881 -16.03 15.81 40.73
CA GLY A 881 -17.21 15.13 40.20
C GLY A 881 -17.72 15.66 38.84
N LYS A 882 -17.03 16.63 38.22
CA LYS A 882 -17.29 17.13 36.86
C LYS A 882 -16.22 16.76 35.84
N ASP A 883 -15.12 16.12 36.26
CA ASP A 883 -14.11 15.63 35.32
C ASP A 883 -14.70 14.52 34.44
N GLU A 884 -14.70 14.72 33.12
CA GLU A 884 -15.37 13.79 32.19
C GLU A 884 -14.77 12.38 32.21
N GLY A 885 -13.45 12.27 32.44
CA GLY A 885 -12.77 10.98 32.57
C GLY A 885 -13.21 10.23 33.83
N TYR A 886 -13.19 10.91 34.98
CA TYR A 886 -13.66 10.36 36.25
C TYR A 886 -15.15 9.98 36.21
N VAL A 887 -16.01 10.81 35.62
CA VAL A 887 -17.45 10.52 35.47
C VAL A 887 -17.67 9.25 34.65
N VAL A 888 -17.02 9.12 33.49
CA VAL A 888 -17.12 7.91 32.65
C VAL A 888 -16.57 6.67 33.37
N ASN A 889 -15.44 6.80 34.08
CA ASN A 889 -14.87 5.70 34.86
C ASN A 889 -15.79 5.30 36.03
N LYS A 890 -16.44 6.25 36.71
CA LYS A 890 -17.42 6.00 37.76
C LYS A 890 -18.67 5.31 37.22
N GLU A 891 -19.17 5.69 36.04
CA GLU A 891 -20.27 4.98 35.37
C GLU A 891 -19.90 3.52 35.06
N VAL A 892 -18.70 3.27 34.52
CA VAL A 892 -18.18 1.91 34.25
C VAL A 892 -18.05 1.09 35.54
N VAL A 893 -17.64 1.70 36.65
CA VAL A 893 -17.60 1.04 37.96
C VAL A 893 -19.00 0.75 38.49
N VAL A 894 -19.93 1.71 38.46
CA VAL A 894 -21.33 1.49 38.88
C VAL A 894 -21.99 0.37 38.07
N ALA A 895 -21.72 0.28 36.77
CA ALA A 895 -22.22 -0.80 35.91
C ALA A 895 -21.64 -2.20 36.21
N LYS A 896 -20.59 -2.31 37.04
CA LYS A 896 -20.02 -3.58 37.52
C LYS A 896 -20.59 -4.04 38.86
N ARG A 897 -21.40 -3.20 39.55
CA ARG A 897 -22.04 -3.55 40.83
C ARG A 897 -22.97 -4.74 40.64
N GLU A 898 -22.85 -5.72 41.52
CA GLU A 898 -23.68 -6.92 41.51
C GLU A 898 -25.02 -6.62 42.19
N SER A 899 -26.13 -6.90 41.50
CA SER A 899 -27.47 -6.85 42.09
C SER A 899 -27.69 -8.08 42.97
N TRP A 900 -27.92 -7.87 44.26
CA TRP A 900 -28.32 -8.93 45.18
C TRP A 900 -29.78 -9.36 44.89
N GLU A 901 -29.95 -10.50 44.23
CA GLU A 901 -31.21 -11.29 44.21
C GLU A 901 -31.19 -12.38 45.29
#